data_AF-A0A3P6B4B5-F1
#
_entry.id   AF-A0A3P6B4B5-F1
#
_cell.length_a   1.000
_cell.length_b   1.000
_cell.length_c   1.000
_cell.angle_alpha   90.00
_cell.angle_beta   90.00
_cell.angle_gamma   90.00
#
_symmetry.space_group_name_H-M   'P 1'
#
loop_
_entity.id
_entity.type
_entity.pdbx_description
1 polymer ?
#
loop_
_entity_poly.entity_id
_entity_poly.type
_entity_poly.pdbx_seq_one_letter_code
_entity_poly.pdbx_strand_id
1 'polypeptide(L)'
;MGTMSEKVGAVGGNKGGPFDDGVFDGVKKITVGNDWDCVSYIKIEYEKDGKFETREHGTIRGELQEFTVDYPNEYITSVGGSYEHVLSYGTVLIKSLRFKTSYGRTSPILGHTTLFGNPAGREFMLEGKNGGKLLGFHGRSGQALDAIGPHFFAVKSPLKHYNRQGGNGGSAWDDGAFDGVRKILVGRGGKFVSYVRFEYAKGQGMVPHAHGKRQEVPQEFVVDYPDEHIALVEGTIDGYLTSLRFKTSKGRTSPAFGNVAGRKFVFEEKDFKLVGFCGRSGDAIDAIGAHFAPLPPPPPAPTPAPTPAPTPAPTTTTKMGPLGGAHFSQATTSSSSSLIKMEAVGGKGEVTFDDGSFDHVRKVFVGQGNSGVSYIKFEYEKDGRIVTHEHGQKTSLGTEEFEVGQGDDITSVKVYYDKLYGSKAEIITSLTFKTLKGITSQPFGMTSANLSLLEGGKITGFHGSSTDVLHSIGAYISASPRTILHGKWIQHFNREGGNGGSAWDDGAFDGVRRILVGLGGRFISFLRVEYAKGQRMVPHAHGKRQEVPQEVLFVVDHPNEHITIVEGTIDGYLTSLRFKTSKGRTSPAFGNVVGRKFVFEEKKFKLIGFSGRSGDVIDALGAHFGPYPAPTPAPTPSSATSKMGPLGGNKGNTFDDGILDGVKKITIGADEYSITFIKIEYEKKGKVEIREHGTKRGELKQFFVDYPNEYITAVGGSYKHIFNYDTTLVKSLYFTTSKGFTSPLFGEMMGTEFEFKGENEGKLVGFHGRGGYAIDAIGAHFAQATTSSSSSLIKMEAVGGKGEETFDDGSFDHVRKVSVGQGNSHISYIKFEYEKDGRRITHEHGQRTSRGTEILEVGQDDGITSVKAYYEKLDGSKTETITHLAFKTLKGINSQPFGKTPVIVNDRTKLSLLEGGKITGFHGSSSDVLHSIGTYISVSPRTMLHGKWIKVEQKGRTPGPRCSHDIAMVGNKMFAFGGELKPNFHIDRHLYFFDLKNHRWSIADPNGDVPELPCLGVRMVAIGTTLYVFGGRDGFRNYNGFYSYDTVKRSWKLITHVNKGPAPRSFHSMAADDKNVYVFGGVSVKERVNTLHAYNIIDQKWIEFPNPGESCKARGGAGLAVVKGKIWVVYGFIGEEVEDVHCFDPVESKWTKVETRGEKPWARSVFALAVVGKYIIISGGEIEMDPKAHLGPGSLTGGAFVLDTETLLWEKLEEGHSPRGWIASTTASIDGKKGLLMYGGKAPTNGRYEDIYFYGVNSA
;
A
#
# COMPACT_ATOMS: atom_id res chain seq x y z
N MET A 1 39.06 5.12 18.47
CA MET A 1 39.99 4.01 18.12
C MET A 1 39.99 3.90 16.60
N GLY A 2 41.16 3.98 15.96
CA GLY A 2 41.27 3.93 14.50
C GLY A 2 40.69 2.62 13.94
N THR A 3 39.84 2.74 12.93
CA THR A 3 39.25 1.64 12.19
C THR A 3 40.35 0.90 11.41
N MET A 4 40.69 -0.34 11.79
CA MET A 4 41.65 -1.15 11.04
C MET A 4 41.00 -1.62 9.72
N SER A 5 41.40 -1.02 8.60
CA SER A 5 41.11 -1.55 7.26
C SER A 5 42.13 -2.62 6.87
N GLU A 6 41.68 -3.64 6.16
CA GLU A 6 42.51 -4.67 5.54
C GLU A 6 42.80 -4.30 4.08
N LYS A 7 44.06 -4.04 3.77
CA LYS A 7 44.54 -3.81 2.40
C LYS A 7 44.93 -5.15 1.76
N VAL A 8 44.16 -5.61 0.77
CA VAL A 8 44.44 -6.85 0.03
C VAL A 8 45.38 -6.55 -1.14
N GLY A 9 46.38 -7.41 -1.39
CA GLY A 9 47.37 -7.20 -2.46
C GLY A 9 46.75 -7.01 -3.84
N ALA A 10 47.29 -6.08 -4.64
CA ALA A 10 46.79 -5.81 -5.98
C ALA A 10 47.21 -6.91 -6.97
N VAL A 11 46.33 -7.22 -7.92
CA VAL A 11 46.55 -8.21 -9.00
C VAL A 11 46.58 -7.49 -10.34
N GLY A 12 47.54 -7.82 -11.21
CA GLY A 12 47.69 -7.26 -12.55
C GLY A 12 49.15 -6.97 -12.95
N GLY A 13 49.34 -6.02 -13.86
CA GLY A 13 50.64 -5.57 -14.37
C GLY A 13 51.33 -4.48 -13.54
N ASN A 14 52.60 -4.23 -13.85
CA ASN A 14 53.50 -3.39 -13.04
C ASN A 14 53.88 -2.04 -13.69
N LYS A 15 53.31 -1.66 -14.84
CA LYS A 15 53.76 -0.46 -15.57
C LYS A 15 53.12 0.84 -15.09
N GLY A 16 51.79 0.96 -15.14
CA GLY A 16 51.05 2.19 -14.78
C GLY A 16 51.45 2.82 -13.44
N GLY A 17 51.11 4.09 -13.24
CA GLY A 17 51.37 4.81 -11.99
C GLY A 17 50.57 4.21 -10.83
N PRO A 18 51.15 4.10 -9.61
CA PRO A 18 50.41 3.58 -8.46
C PRO A 18 49.30 4.55 -8.04
N PHE A 19 48.15 4.00 -7.67
CA PHE A 19 47.06 4.76 -7.06
C PHE A 19 46.58 4.06 -5.77
N ASP A 20 46.07 4.86 -4.85
CA ASP A 20 45.38 4.40 -3.64
C ASP A 20 44.28 5.42 -3.33
N ASP A 21 43.03 5.00 -3.45
CA ASP A 21 41.87 5.86 -3.25
C ASP A 21 41.70 6.23 -1.76
N GLY A 22 42.28 5.43 -0.87
CA GLY A 22 42.08 5.51 0.58
C GLY A 22 40.88 4.67 1.05
N VAL A 23 40.47 4.90 2.30
CA VAL A 23 39.36 4.20 2.94
C VAL A 23 38.17 5.15 3.06
N PHE A 24 37.02 4.70 2.57
CA PHE A 24 35.73 5.39 2.57
C PHE A 24 34.69 4.60 3.38
N ASP A 25 33.49 5.11 3.56
CA ASP A 25 32.41 4.43 4.29
C ASP A 25 31.77 3.31 3.47
N GLY A 26 31.83 3.37 2.13
CA GLY A 26 31.58 2.25 1.23
C GLY A 26 31.35 2.65 -0.24
N VAL A 27 31.00 1.68 -1.09
CA VAL A 27 30.88 1.85 -2.54
C VAL A 27 29.40 1.83 -2.97
N LYS A 28 28.97 2.84 -3.72
CA LYS A 28 27.61 2.96 -4.26
C LYS A 28 27.50 2.56 -5.72
N LYS A 29 28.50 2.92 -6.53
CA LYS A 29 28.48 2.64 -7.98
C LYS A 29 29.89 2.46 -8.51
N ILE A 30 30.03 1.52 -9.44
CA ILE A 30 31.26 1.31 -10.21
C ILE A 30 30.90 1.42 -11.69
N THR A 31 31.58 2.30 -12.41
CA THR A 31 31.50 2.43 -13.85
C THR A 31 32.81 1.97 -14.46
N VAL A 32 32.75 1.05 -15.42
CA VAL A 32 33.91 0.47 -16.10
C VAL A 32 33.82 0.80 -17.59
N GLY A 33 34.87 1.41 -18.14
CA GLY A 33 35.05 1.60 -19.56
C GLY A 33 35.90 0.49 -20.17
N ASN A 34 35.48 0.02 -21.34
CA ASN A 34 36.12 -1.08 -22.05
C ASN A 34 36.69 -0.58 -23.38
N ASP A 35 37.98 -0.78 -23.61
CA ASP A 35 38.57 -0.71 -24.96
C ASP A 35 38.53 -2.12 -25.57
N TRP A 36 38.95 -2.27 -26.84
CA TRP A 36 38.81 -3.53 -27.58
C TRP A 36 39.30 -4.79 -26.86
N ASP A 37 40.31 -4.68 -25.98
CA ASP A 37 40.92 -5.85 -25.33
C ASP A 37 41.26 -5.66 -23.83
N CYS A 38 40.79 -4.58 -23.19
CA CYS A 38 41.07 -4.32 -21.76
C CYS A 38 40.12 -3.33 -21.08
N VAL A 39 40.13 -3.33 -19.74
CA VAL A 39 39.50 -2.28 -18.92
C VAL A 39 40.34 -1.00 -19.05
N SER A 40 39.83 -0.06 -19.84
CA SER A 40 40.52 1.20 -20.11
C SER A 40 40.28 2.23 -19.02
N TYR A 41 39.13 2.16 -18.33
CA TYR A 41 38.70 3.14 -17.34
C TYR A 41 37.91 2.49 -16.22
N ILE A 42 38.10 2.98 -15.00
CA ILE A 42 37.24 2.68 -13.86
C ILE A 42 36.95 3.95 -13.07
N LYS A 43 35.67 4.16 -12.75
CA LYS A 43 35.18 5.22 -11.87
C LYS A 43 34.41 4.60 -10.73
N ILE A 44 34.74 5.01 -9.52
CA ILE A 44 34.08 4.52 -8.30
C ILE A 44 33.48 5.70 -7.57
N GLU A 45 32.19 5.56 -7.24
CA GLU A 45 31.47 6.48 -6.36
C GLU A 45 31.46 5.91 -4.95
N TYR A 46 32.25 6.54 -4.08
CA TYR A 46 32.38 6.25 -2.68
C TYR A 46 31.50 7.16 -1.83
N GLU A 47 31.07 6.68 -0.66
CA GLU A 47 30.50 7.52 0.39
C GLU A 47 31.56 7.81 1.46
N LYS A 48 31.63 9.06 1.92
CA LYS A 48 32.43 9.47 3.08
C LYS A 48 31.72 10.58 3.85
N ASP A 49 31.49 10.37 5.14
CA ASP A 49 30.84 11.33 6.04
C ASP A 49 29.50 11.87 5.50
N GLY A 50 28.70 10.98 4.88
CA GLY A 50 27.41 11.32 4.27
C GLY A 50 27.48 12.14 2.98
N LYS A 51 28.66 12.29 2.38
CA LYS A 51 28.88 12.90 1.06
C LYS A 51 29.43 11.88 0.07
N PHE A 52 29.13 12.08 -1.22
CA PHE A 52 29.65 11.22 -2.28
C PHE A 52 30.94 11.81 -2.85
N GLU A 53 31.99 10.98 -2.88
CA GLU A 53 33.25 11.28 -3.52
C GLU A 53 33.47 10.32 -4.68
N THR A 54 34.04 10.83 -5.78
CA THR A 54 34.41 10.00 -6.92
C THR A 54 35.92 9.86 -7.01
N ARG A 55 36.37 8.66 -7.36
CA ARG A 55 37.74 8.40 -7.82
C ARG A 55 37.71 7.73 -9.18
N GLU A 56 38.68 8.05 -10.03
CA GLU A 56 38.74 7.55 -11.39
C GLU A 56 40.18 7.23 -11.81
N HIS A 57 40.33 6.16 -12.58
CA HIS A 57 41.62 5.64 -13.02
C HIS A 57 41.54 5.15 -14.47
N GLY A 58 42.57 5.42 -15.27
CA GLY A 58 42.63 5.05 -16.68
C GLY A 58 42.08 6.13 -17.63
N THR A 59 41.77 5.75 -18.87
CA THR A 59 41.28 6.63 -19.95
C THR A 59 39.94 6.16 -20.48
N ILE A 60 38.95 7.06 -20.55
CA ILE A 60 37.61 6.75 -21.07
C ILE A 60 37.71 6.40 -22.56
N ARG A 61 37.46 5.12 -22.87
CA ARG A 61 37.39 4.58 -24.23
C ARG A 61 36.26 3.55 -24.30
N GLY A 62 35.62 3.46 -25.46
CA GLY A 62 34.50 2.54 -25.71
C GLY A 62 33.26 2.82 -24.86
N GLU A 63 32.41 1.79 -24.74
CA GLU A 63 31.15 1.87 -24.00
C GLU A 63 31.36 1.75 -22.49
N LEU A 64 30.64 2.56 -21.72
CA LEU A 64 30.68 2.54 -20.25
C LEU A 64 29.61 1.59 -19.72
N GLN A 65 30.04 0.64 -18.89
CA GLN A 65 29.15 -0.30 -18.21
C GLN A 65 29.08 0.04 -16.73
N GLU A 66 27.88 -0.03 -16.16
CA GLU A 66 27.63 0.42 -14.79
C GLU A 66 27.15 -0.72 -13.90
N PHE A 67 27.67 -0.75 -12.67
CA PHE A 67 27.21 -1.61 -11.60
C PHE A 67 26.89 -0.78 -10.37
N THR A 68 25.59 -0.61 -10.11
CA THR A 68 25.08 0.09 -8.92
C THR A 68 24.86 -0.90 -7.78
N VAL A 69 25.25 -0.50 -6.58
CA VAL A 69 25.08 -1.21 -5.31
C VAL A 69 23.96 -0.51 -4.52
N ASP A 70 23.06 -1.28 -3.90
CA ASP A 70 21.97 -0.76 -3.03
C ASP A 70 22.53 -0.26 -1.68
N TYR A 71 23.46 0.68 -1.74
CA TYR A 71 24.12 1.25 -0.56
C TYR A 71 23.12 2.13 0.23
N PRO A 72 23.09 2.08 1.58
CA PRO A 72 24.04 1.39 2.47
C PRO A 72 23.69 -0.08 2.77
N ASN A 73 22.52 -0.56 2.34
CA ASN A 73 21.99 -1.86 2.73
C ASN A 73 22.76 -3.04 2.11
N GLU A 74 23.33 -2.79 0.93
CA GLU A 74 24.19 -3.69 0.21
C GLU A 74 25.62 -3.14 0.11
N TYR A 75 26.60 -4.02 0.20
CA TYR A 75 28.01 -3.67 0.02
C TYR A 75 28.76 -4.78 -0.72
N ILE A 76 29.87 -4.42 -1.37
CA ILE A 76 30.70 -5.38 -2.10
C ILE A 76 31.55 -6.17 -1.11
N THR A 77 31.52 -7.49 -1.23
CA THR A 77 32.24 -8.45 -0.38
C THR A 77 33.44 -9.08 -1.09
N SER A 78 33.46 -9.03 -2.43
CA SER A 78 34.58 -9.54 -3.23
C SER A 78 34.71 -8.85 -4.59
N VAL A 79 35.94 -8.77 -5.07
CA VAL A 79 36.31 -8.16 -6.36
C VAL A 79 37.09 -9.18 -7.17
N GLY A 80 36.62 -9.52 -8.37
CA GLY A 80 37.25 -10.49 -9.25
C GLY A 80 37.31 -9.99 -10.67
N GLY A 81 37.86 -10.80 -11.55
CA GLY A 81 38.10 -10.39 -12.92
C GLY A 81 39.09 -11.29 -13.65
N SER A 82 39.63 -10.78 -14.76
CA SER A 82 40.72 -11.43 -15.49
C SER A 82 41.80 -10.42 -15.89
N TYR A 83 43.03 -10.89 -16.06
CA TYR A 83 44.16 -10.08 -16.54
C TYR A 83 45.08 -10.90 -17.46
N GLU A 84 45.68 -10.24 -18.45
CA GLU A 84 46.61 -10.86 -19.39
C GLU A 84 47.48 -9.82 -20.10
N HIS A 85 48.50 -10.27 -20.85
CA HIS A 85 49.32 -9.42 -21.70
C HIS A 85 48.53 -8.92 -22.93
N VAL A 86 48.35 -7.61 -23.04
CA VAL A 86 47.64 -6.96 -24.16
C VAL A 86 48.67 -6.40 -25.14
N LEU A 87 48.72 -6.97 -26.35
CA LEU A 87 49.76 -6.68 -27.35
C LEU A 87 49.82 -5.21 -27.76
N SER A 88 48.66 -4.56 -27.94
CA SER A 88 48.58 -3.14 -28.33
C SER A 88 49.15 -2.17 -27.29
N TYR A 89 49.23 -2.60 -26.03
CA TYR A 89 49.79 -1.82 -24.91
C TYR A 89 51.16 -2.34 -24.46
N GLY A 90 51.62 -3.47 -25.01
CA GLY A 90 52.90 -4.11 -24.66
C GLY A 90 53.06 -4.39 -23.17
N THR A 91 51.98 -4.69 -22.44
CA THR A 91 51.99 -4.91 -20.99
C THR A 91 50.82 -5.77 -20.52
N VAL A 92 50.89 -6.25 -19.28
CA VAL A 92 49.79 -6.95 -18.61
C VAL A 92 48.76 -5.93 -18.10
N LEU A 93 47.49 -6.10 -18.47
CA LEU A 93 46.38 -5.23 -18.08
C LEU A 93 45.21 -6.05 -17.53
N ILE A 94 44.36 -5.40 -16.74
CA ILE A 94 43.05 -5.94 -16.36
C ILE A 94 42.16 -5.99 -17.61
N LYS A 95 41.67 -7.20 -17.93
CA LYS A 95 40.79 -7.43 -19.09
C LYS A 95 39.32 -7.34 -18.71
N SER A 96 38.96 -7.78 -17.51
CA SER A 96 37.59 -7.66 -17.02
C SER A 96 37.50 -7.63 -15.49
N LEU A 97 36.37 -7.15 -14.97
CA LEU A 97 36.03 -7.05 -13.56
C LEU A 97 34.65 -7.63 -13.26
N ARG A 98 34.47 -8.13 -12.04
CA ARG A 98 33.22 -8.70 -11.52
C ARG A 98 33.15 -8.52 -10.01
N PHE A 99 31.97 -8.18 -9.49
CA PHE A 99 31.78 -7.89 -8.07
C PHE A 99 30.71 -8.80 -7.47
N LYS A 100 30.92 -9.32 -6.25
CA LYS A 100 29.85 -9.94 -5.46
C LYS A 100 29.48 -9.05 -4.28
N THR A 101 28.21 -9.07 -3.91
CA THR A 101 27.66 -8.22 -2.86
C THR A 101 27.18 -9.01 -1.65
N SER A 102 26.90 -8.31 -0.55
CA SER A 102 26.31 -8.85 0.68
C SER A 102 24.89 -9.41 0.49
N TYR A 103 24.23 -9.12 -0.64
CA TYR A 103 22.94 -9.71 -1.02
C TYR A 103 23.07 -11.00 -1.83
N GLY A 104 24.30 -11.47 -2.08
CA GLY A 104 24.56 -12.69 -2.84
C GLY A 104 24.42 -12.55 -4.36
N ARG A 105 24.18 -11.32 -4.87
CA ARG A 105 24.20 -11.07 -6.33
C ARG A 105 25.60 -10.81 -6.82
N THR A 106 25.84 -11.19 -8.08
CA THR A 106 27.10 -10.98 -8.79
C THR A 106 26.86 -10.05 -9.97
N SER A 107 27.75 -9.08 -10.18
CA SER A 107 27.68 -8.20 -11.34
C SER A 107 27.87 -8.99 -12.65
N PRO A 108 27.41 -8.47 -13.81
CA PRO A 108 27.93 -8.89 -15.10
C PRO A 108 29.46 -8.79 -15.14
N ILE A 109 30.09 -9.49 -16.07
CA ILE A 109 31.52 -9.32 -16.35
C ILE A 109 31.68 -7.99 -17.08
N LEU A 110 32.35 -7.03 -16.45
CA LEU A 110 32.55 -5.69 -16.95
C LEU A 110 33.93 -5.61 -17.62
N GLY A 111 33.99 -5.27 -18.91
CA GLY A 111 35.23 -5.28 -19.70
C GLY A 111 35.19 -6.31 -20.83
N HIS A 112 36.36 -6.77 -21.25
CA HIS A 112 36.51 -7.68 -22.40
C HIS A 112 36.14 -9.13 -22.03
N THR A 113 35.33 -9.75 -22.90
CA THR A 113 34.88 -11.14 -22.78
C THR A 113 35.16 -11.91 -24.08
N THR A 114 35.29 -13.22 -23.96
CA THR A 114 35.38 -14.13 -25.12
C THR A 114 34.05 -14.18 -25.89
N LEU A 115 34.05 -14.70 -27.12
CA LEU A 115 32.86 -14.88 -27.98
C LEU A 115 31.68 -15.62 -27.32
N PHE A 116 31.93 -16.39 -26.25
CA PHE A 116 30.91 -17.12 -25.48
C PHE A 116 30.55 -16.44 -24.15
N GLY A 117 31.04 -15.22 -23.89
CA GLY A 117 30.73 -14.44 -22.68
C GLY A 117 31.58 -14.77 -21.44
N ASN A 118 32.63 -15.58 -21.56
CA ASN A 118 33.53 -15.90 -20.44
C ASN A 118 34.67 -14.87 -20.29
N PRO A 119 35.28 -14.69 -19.10
CA PRO A 119 36.44 -13.82 -18.90
C PRO A 119 37.60 -14.24 -19.82
N ALA A 120 38.22 -13.28 -20.52
CA ALA A 120 39.37 -13.57 -21.38
C ALA A 120 40.67 -13.26 -20.62
N GLY A 121 41.43 -14.29 -20.26
CA GLY A 121 42.72 -14.19 -19.57
C GLY A 121 42.76 -14.99 -18.27
N ARG A 122 43.74 -14.69 -17.40
CA ARG A 122 43.88 -15.37 -16.10
C ARG A 122 42.91 -14.78 -15.08
N GLU A 123 42.04 -15.60 -14.52
CA GLU A 123 41.05 -15.15 -13.53
C GLU A 123 41.65 -14.87 -12.15
N PHE A 124 41.01 -13.95 -11.42
CA PHE A 124 41.33 -13.65 -10.02
C PHE A 124 40.08 -13.34 -9.20
N MET A 125 40.19 -13.51 -7.87
CA MET A 125 39.16 -13.16 -6.89
C MET A 125 39.83 -12.67 -5.61
N LEU A 126 39.43 -11.48 -5.13
CA LEU A 126 39.96 -10.80 -3.95
C LEU A 126 38.84 -10.60 -2.94
N GLU A 127 39.03 -11.11 -1.72
CA GLU A 127 38.02 -11.14 -0.65
C GLU A 127 38.62 -10.60 0.66
N GLY A 128 37.79 -9.94 1.48
CA GLY A 128 38.19 -9.48 2.81
C GLY A 128 38.04 -10.59 3.87
N LYS A 129 38.84 -10.54 4.94
CA LYS A 129 38.67 -11.44 6.09
C LYS A 129 37.25 -11.30 6.66
N ASN A 130 36.58 -12.44 6.88
CA ASN A 130 35.23 -12.53 7.41
C ASN A 130 34.15 -11.77 6.60
N GLY A 131 34.28 -11.69 5.27
CA GLY A 131 33.27 -11.04 4.41
C GLY A 131 33.26 -9.52 4.55
N GLY A 132 34.44 -8.92 4.75
CA GLY A 132 34.61 -7.49 4.98
C GLY A 132 33.94 -6.60 3.93
N LYS A 133 33.56 -5.39 4.36
CA LYS A 133 32.92 -4.37 3.51
C LYS A 133 33.97 -3.70 2.63
N LEU A 134 33.82 -3.67 1.30
CA LEU A 134 34.72 -2.93 0.42
C LEU A 134 34.60 -1.43 0.67
N LEU A 135 35.71 -0.82 1.06
CA LEU A 135 35.81 0.59 1.44
C LEU A 135 36.70 1.42 0.50
N GLY A 136 37.43 0.79 -0.42
CA GLY A 136 38.41 1.52 -1.25
C GLY A 136 39.11 0.62 -2.25
N PHE A 137 39.77 1.22 -3.24
CA PHE A 137 40.66 0.54 -4.19
C PHE A 137 42.07 1.13 -4.13
N HIS A 138 43.05 0.30 -4.45
CA HIS A 138 44.42 0.70 -4.77
C HIS A 138 44.90 -0.16 -5.93
N GLY A 139 45.98 0.25 -6.59
CA GLY A 139 46.44 -0.45 -7.77
C GLY A 139 47.42 0.35 -8.60
N ARG A 140 47.41 0.09 -9.90
CA ARG A 140 48.24 0.79 -10.88
C ARG A 140 47.42 1.10 -12.13
N SER A 141 47.53 2.31 -12.65
CA SER A 141 46.82 2.73 -13.85
C SER A 141 47.65 3.69 -14.71
N GLY A 142 47.43 3.64 -16.02
CA GLY A 142 48.02 4.54 -17.00
C GLY A 142 47.01 4.87 -18.10
N GLN A 143 47.30 4.47 -19.34
CA GLN A 143 46.32 4.54 -20.45
C GLN A 143 45.17 3.53 -20.28
N ALA A 144 45.36 2.51 -19.44
CA ALA A 144 44.39 1.49 -19.06
C ALA A 144 44.65 1.04 -17.61
N LEU A 145 43.82 0.15 -17.07
CA LEU A 145 43.98 -0.36 -15.71
C LEU A 145 45.00 -1.50 -15.68
N ASP A 146 46.18 -1.26 -15.12
CA ASP A 146 47.26 -2.25 -15.04
C ASP A 146 46.99 -3.27 -13.92
N ALA A 147 46.68 -2.80 -12.70
CA ALA A 147 46.46 -3.65 -11.53
C ALA A 147 45.41 -3.07 -10.58
N ILE A 148 44.72 -3.93 -9.84
CA ILE A 148 43.68 -3.54 -8.87
C ILE A 148 43.72 -4.40 -7.60
N GLY A 149 43.50 -3.76 -6.45
CA GLY A 149 43.45 -4.36 -5.12
C GLY A 149 42.44 -3.64 -4.22
N PRO A 150 41.62 -4.35 -3.43
CA PRO A 150 40.62 -3.74 -2.54
C PRO A 150 41.12 -3.42 -1.13
N HIS A 151 40.51 -2.41 -0.51
CA HIS A 151 40.52 -2.19 0.93
C HIS A 151 39.20 -2.69 1.52
N PHE A 152 39.27 -3.63 2.47
CA PHE A 152 38.11 -4.15 3.18
C PHE A 152 38.08 -3.68 4.65
N PHE A 153 36.90 -3.58 5.25
CA PHE A 153 36.75 -3.34 6.69
C PHE A 153 36.19 -4.55 7.42
N ALA A 154 36.85 -4.91 8.52
CA ALA A 154 36.41 -5.96 9.41
C ALA A 154 35.27 -5.44 10.31
N VAL A 155 34.02 -5.74 9.95
CA VAL A 155 32.87 -5.44 10.81
C VAL A 155 32.91 -6.37 12.03
N LYS A 156 32.95 -5.83 13.25
CA LYS A 156 32.63 -6.60 14.46
C LYS A 156 31.14 -6.88 14.46
N SER A 157 30.76 -8.00 13.87
CA SER A 157 29.38 -8.45 13.77
C SER A 157 28.85 -8.87 15.16
N PRO A 158 27.56 -8.60 15.50
CA PRO A 158 26.88 -9.30 16.59
C PRO A 158 26.74 -10.81 16.29
N LEU A 159 27.07 -11.24 15.06
CA LEU A 159 27.18 -12.63 14.70
C LEU A 159 28.53 -13.20 15.14
N LYS A 160 28.50 -14.37 15.76
CA LYS A 160 29.69 -15.14 16.12
C LYS A 160 30.07 -16.02 14.95
N HIS A 161 31.28 -15.83 14.44
CA HIS A 161 31.81 -16.55 13.29
C HIS A 161 32.85 -17.57 13.73
N TYR A 162 32.68 -18.80 13.28
CA TYR A 162 33.65 -19.87 13.46
C TYR A 162 34.48 -20.02 12.18
N ASN A 163 35.80 -19.90 12.33
CA ASN A 163 36.75 -20.11 11.24
C ASN A 163 36.60 -21.50 10.63
N ARG A 164 36.75 -21.59 9.31
CA ARG A 164 36.69 -22.85 8.55
C ARG A 164 37.65 -23.88 9.13
N GLN A 165 37.14 -25.05 9.46
CA GLN A 165 37.91 -26.21 9.89
C GLN A 165 37.98 -27.18 8.70
N GLY A 166 39.20 -27.51 8.23
CA GLY A 166 39.40 -28.42 7.12
C GLY A 166 40.69 -28.18 6.32
N GLY A 167 40.75 -28.74 5.11
CA GLY A 167 41.84 -28.56 4.15
C GLY A 167 41.71 -27.30 3.28
N ASN A 168 42.76 -26.99 2.52
CA ASN A 168 42.85 -25.79 1.67
C ASN A 168 42.39 -26.00 0.22
N GLY A 169 41.86 -27.18 -0.13
CA GLY A 169 41.36 -27.52 -1.47
C GLY A 169 40.01 -26.87 -1.80
N GLY A 170 39.53 -27.05 -3.04
CA GLY A 170 38.21 -26.62 -3.49
C GLY A 170 38.01 -25.10 -3.63
N SER A 171 36.84 -24.71 -4.13
CA SER A 171 36.40 -23.30 -4.21
C SER A 171 35.77 -22.87 -2.89
N ALA A 172 36.12 -21.69 -2.40
CA ALA A 172 35.54 -21.13 -1.19
C ALA A 172 34.09 -20.68 -1.40
N TRP A 173 33.28 -20.84 -0.37
CA TRP A 173 31.89 -20.40 -0.32
C TRP A 173 31.52 -19.88 1.08
N ASP A 174 30.47 -19.06 1.11
CA ASP A 174 29.84 -18.52 2.32
C ASP A 174 28.37 -18.27 1.98
N ASP A 175 27.46 -18.89 2.72
CA ASP A 175 26.02 -18.77 2.49
C ASP A 175 25.46 -17.47 3.07
N GLY A 176 26.21 -16.80 3.95
CA GLY A 176 25.75 -15.63 4.70
C GLY A 176 24.93 -15.99 5.93
N ALA A 177 24.28 -14.99 6.53
CA ALA A 177 23.49 -15.15 7.75
C ALA A 177 21.99 -14.99 7.48
N PHE A 178 21.20 -15.89 8.06
CA PHE A 178 19.76 -16.00 7.88
C PHE A 178 19.01 -15.99 9.23
N ASP A 179 17.70 -16.18 9.24
CA ASP A 179 16.91 -16.18 10.48
C ASP A 179 17.04 -17.50 11.28
N GLY A 180 17.58 -18.56 10.68
CA GLY A 180 17.82 -19.87 11.29
C GLY A 180 17.91 -21.00 10.26
N VAL A 181 18.33 -22.20 10.68
CA VAL A 181 18.38 -23.39 9.81
C VAL A 181 17.12 -24.23 9.95
N ARG A 182 16.46 -24.58 8.84
CA ARG A 182 15.26 -25.43 8.81
C ARG A 182 15.56 -26.87 8.42
N LYS A 183 16.49 -27.09 7.49
CA LYS A 183 16.85 -28.42 7.02
C LYS A 183 18.32 -28.50 6.61
N ILE A 184 18.95 -29.64 6.88
CA ILE A 184 20.31 -29.95 6.47
C ILE A 184 20.30 -31.28 5.72
N LEU A 185 20.99 -31.34 4.58
CA LEU A 185 21.28 -32.56 3.86
C LEU A 185 22.80 -32.75 3.79
N VAL A 186 23.28 -33.94 4.11
CA VAL A 186 24.72 -34.28 4.07
C VAL A 186 24.89 -35.55 3.24
N GLY A 187 25.60 -35.42 2.11
CA GLY A 187 25.95 -36.51 1.21
C GLY A 187 27.38 -36.97 1.42
N ARG A 188 27.58 -38.28 1.34
CA ARG A 188 28.87 -38.94 1.52
C ARG A 188 29.47 -39.30 0.16
N GLY A 189 30.79 -39.31 0.09
CA GLY A 189 31.57 -39.91 -0.99
C GLY A 189 32.72 -40.70 -0.39
N GLY A 190 32.54 -42.03 -0.25
CA GLY A 190 33.60 -42.89 0.28
C GLY A 190 33.91 -42.61 1.76
N LYS A 191 35.08 -42.02 2.08
CA LYS A 191 35.50 -41.74 3.47
C LYS A 191 35.21 -40.30 3.94
N PHE A 192 34.72 -39.42 3.06
CA PHE A 192 34.51 -38.00 3.35
C PHE A 192 33.06 -37.55 3.04
N VAL A 193 32.70 -36.38 3.55
CA VAL A 193 31.47 -35.66 3.20
C VAL A 193 31.70 -35.04 1.83
N SER A 194 30.94 -35.50 0.82
CA SER A 194 31.11 -35.02 -0.55
C SER A 194 30.13 -33.90 -0.91
N TYR A 195 29.01 -33.79 -0.19
CA TYR A 195 27.95 -32.84 -0.48
C TYR A 195 27.30 -32.33 0.81
N VAL A 196 26.99 -31.04 0.87
CA VAL A 196 26.11 -30.46 1.90
C VAL A 196 25.08 -29.57 1.25
N ARG A 197 23.86 -29.55 1.78
CA ARG A 197 22.85 -28.55 1.45
C ARG A 197 22.15 -28.07 2.70
N PHE A 198 22.10 -26.76 2.88
CA PHE A 198 21.45 -26.10 3.99
C PHE A 198 20.23 -25.34 3.49
N GLU A 199 19.11 -25.46 4.18
CA GLU A 199 17.90 -24.71 3.88
C GLU A 199 17.60 -23.77 5.04
N TYR A 200 17.85 -22.48 4.82
CA TYR A 200 17.75 -21.44 5.84
C TYR A 200 16.40 -20.72 5.82
N ALA A 201 15.94 -20.20 6.96
CA ALA A 201 14.77 -19.35 7.09
C ALA A 201 15.11 -17.88 6.77
N LYS A 202 14.29 -17.18 5.97
CA LYS A 202 14.40 -15.72 5.77
C LYS A 202 12.98 -15.13 5.65
N GLY A 203 12.51 -14.47 6.70
CA GLY A 203 11.09 -14.14 6.91
C GLY A 203 10.22 -15.40 6.94
N GLN A 204 9.12 -15.40 6.17
CA GLN A 204 8.28 -16.60 6.01
C GLN A 204 8.83 -17.59 4.95
N GLY A 205 9.91 -17.25 4.23
CA GLY A 205 10.51 -18.04 3.15
C GLY A 205 11.64 -18.97 3.59
N MET A 206 12.10 -19.80 2.65
CA MET A 206 13.22 -20.74 2.81
C MET A 206 14.22 -20.61 1.67
N VAL A 207 15.51 -20.54 1.97
CA VAL A 207 16.59 -20.31 0.99
C VAL A 207 17.58 -21.47 1.02
N PRO A 208 17.63 -22.32 -0.04
CA PRO A 208 18.57 -23.45 -0.10
C PRO A 208 19.94 -23.06 -0.67
N HIS A 209 21.01 -23.55 -0.05
CA HIS A 209 22.39 -23.45 -0.55
C HIS A 209 23.03 -24.83 -0.54
N ALA A 210 23.75 -25.19 -1.61
CA ALA A 210 24.32 -26.52 -1.79
C ALA A 210 25.77 -26.44 -2.26
N HIS A 211 26.63 -27.29 -1.69
CA HIS A 211 28.07 -27.30 -1.91
C HIS A 211 28.60 -28.72 -2.06
N GLY A 212 29.70 -28.86 -2.81
CA GLY A 212 30.30 -30.16 -3.14
C GLY A 212 29.53 -30.94 -4.22
N LYS A 213 29.93 -32.20 -4.44
CA LYS A 213 29.32 -33.09 -5.44
C LYS A 213 28.56 -34.23 -4.78
N ARG A 214 27.31 -34.40 -5.23
CA ARG A 214 26.43 -35.47 -4.78
C ARG A 214 26.90 -36.79 -5.38
N GLN A 215 27.56 -37.62 -4.58
CA GLN A 215 28.00 -38.96 -4.97
C GLN A 215 27.02 -40.01 -4.48
N GLU A 216 26.78 -40.05 -3.16
CA GLU A 216 25.75 -40.88 -2.55
C GLU A 216 24.47 -40.06 -2.26
N VAL A 217 23.36 -40.78 -1.97
CA VAL A 217 22.10 -40.17 -1.54
C VAL A 217 22.32 -39.48 -0.19
N PRO A 218 22.14 -38.15 -0.09
CA PRO A 218 22.31 -37.40 1.15
C PRO A 218 21.28 -37.78 2.20
N GLN A 219 21.73 -37.87 3.44
CA GLN A 219 20.86 -38.04 4.59
C GLN A 219 20.36 -36.67 5.06
N GLU A 220 19.14 -36.62 5.57
CA GLU A 220 18.49 -35.37 5.98
C GLU A 220 18.36 -35.22 7.50
N PHE A 221 18.38 -33.97 7.94
CA PHE A 221 18.06 -33.55 9.30
C PHE A 221 17.16 -32.32 9.25
N VAL A 222 15.91 -32.46 9.69
CA VAL A 222 14.91 -31.39 9.70
C VAL A 222 14.79 -30.82 11.12
N VAL A 223 14.79 -29.48 11.22
CA VAL A 223 14.67 -28.71 12.44
C VAL A 223 13.25 -28.14 12.52
N ASP A 224 12.59 -28.29 13.67
CA ASP A 224 11.23 -27.82 13.94
C ASP A 224 11.15 -26.30 14.14
N TYR A 225 11.49 -25.53 13.10
CA TYR A 225 11.56 -24.06 13.12
C TYR A 225 10.16 -23.40 13.04
N PRO A 226 9.87 -22.33 13.81
CA PRO A 226 10.80 -21.52 14.61
C PRO A 226 11.03 -22.02 16.05
N ASP A 227 10.29 -23.04 16.48
CA ASP A 227 10.27 -23.48 17.89
C ASP A 227 11.54 -24.25 18.30
N GLU A 228 12.31 -24.74 17.33
CA GLU A 228 13.58 -25.43 17.49
C GLU A 228 14.66 -24.77 16.61
N HIS A 229 15.88 -24.67 17.14
CA HIS A 229 17.04 -24.19 16.39
C HIS A 229 18.27 -25.04 16.69
N ILE A 230 19.27 -25.00 15.81
CA ILE A 230 20.55 -25.69 16.03
C ILE A 230 21.40 -24.84 16.98
N ALA A 231 21.79 -25.46 18.10
CA ALA A 231 22.60 -24.85 19.15
C ALA A 231 24.07 -25.26 19.06
N LEU A 232 24.35 -26.46 18.53
CA LEU A 232 25.70 -27.00 18.41
C LEU A 232 25.88 -27.78 17.10
N VAL A 233 27.07 -27.60 16.49
CA VAL A 233 27.57 -28.40 15.36
C VAL A 233 28.87 -29.06 15.78
N GLU A 234 29.00 -30.37 15.60
CA GLU A 234 30.28 -31.06 15.79
C GLU A 234 30.63 -31.91 14.57
N GLY A 235 31.91 -32.16 14.34
CA GLY A 235 32.35 -32.93 13.18
C GLY A 235 33.77 -33.46 13.32
N THR A 236 34.21 -34.24 12.33
CA THR A 236 35.60 -34.73 12.23
C THR A 236 36.20 -34.37 10.88
N ILE A 237 37.53 -34.21 10.86
CA ILE A 237 38.31 -33.84 9.67
C ILE A 237 39.56 -34.72 9.60
N ASP A 238 39.83 -35.24 8.41
CA ASP A 238 41.06 -35.98 8.05
C ASP A 238 41.48 -35.59 6.63
N GLY A 239 42.14 -34.43 6.49
CA GLY A 239 42.40 -33.76 5.20
C GLY A 239 41.17 -33.10 4.56
N TYR A 240 40.01 -33.76 4.64
CA TYR A 240 38.68 -33.30 4.22
C TYR A 240 37.70 -33.42 5.39
N LEU A 241 36.52 -32.82 5.26
CA LEU A 241 35.43 -33.03 6.22
C LEU A 241 34.95 -34.48 6.16
N THR A 242 35.09 -35.24 7.24
CA THR A 242 34.75 -36.67 7.28
C THR A 242 33.41 -36.94 7.94
N SER A 243 33.00 -36.11 8.92
CA SER A 243 31.66 -36.20 9.51
C SER A 243 31.07 -34.87 10.00
N LEU A 244 29.74 -34.80 10.11
CA LEU A 244 28.98 -33.75 10.78
C LEU A 244 27.88 -34.32 11.68
N ARG A 245 27.59 -33.63 12.78
CA ARG A 245 26.48 -33.90 13.69
C ARG A 245 25.95 -32.59 14.27
N PHE A 246 24.64 -32.54 14.49
CA PHE A 246 23.95 -31.34 14.96
C PHE A 246 23.15 -31.63 16.23
N LYS A 247 23.13 -30.67 17.16
CA LYS A 247 22.28 -30.72 18.35
C LYS A 247 21.40 -29.47 18.43
N THR A 248 20.13 -29.68 18.76
CA THR A 248 19.10 -28.63 18.77
C THR A 248 18.80 -28.09 20.17
N SER A 249 18.12 -26.95 20.22
CA SER A 249 17.65 -26.31 21.46
C SER A 249 16.64 -27.16 22.25
N LYS A 250 15.91 -28.07 21.60
CA LYS A 250 15.01 -29.04 22.25
C LYS A 250 15.74 -30.33 22.69
N GLY A 251 17.07 -30.38 22.58
CA GLY A 251 17.89 -31.52 23.01
C GLY A 251 17.99 -32.67 22.01
N ARG A 252 17.39 -32.57 20.81
CA ARG A 252 17.55 -33.57 19.76
C ARG A 252 18.97 -33.53 19.21
N THR A 253 19.55 -34.70 18.97
CA THR A 253 20.86 -34.86 18.34
C THR A 253 20.70 -35.67 17.06
N SER A 254 21.27 -35.18 15.96
CA SER A 254 21.25 -35.89 14.69
C SER A 254 22.15 -37.14 14.72
N PRO A 255 21.97 -38.10 13.82
CA PRO A 255 23.01 -39.07 13.50
C PRO A 255 24.31 -38.37 13.09
N ALA A 256 25.45 -39.04 13.22
CA ALA A 256 26.67 -38.56 12.58
C ALA A 256 26.58 -38.83 11.08
N PHE A 257 26.58 -37.77 10.29
CA PHE A 257 26.57 -37.82 8.84
C PHE A 257 28.00 -37.93 8.33
N GLY A 258 28.33 -39.03 7.67
CA GLY A 258 29.69 -39.34 7.22
C GLY A 258 30.41 -40.32 8.15
N ASN A 259 31.73 -40.41 8.01
CA ASN A 259 32.57 -41.32 8.76
C ASN A 259 33.26 -40.57 9.92
N VAL A 260 32.96 -40.91 11.18
CA VAL A 260 33.52 -40.24 12.35
C VAL A 260 34.97 -40.67 12.56
N ALA A 261 35.89 -40.06 11.82
CA ALA A 261 37.31 -40.39 11.80
C ALA A 261 38.15 -39.14 11.57
N GLY A 262 39.27 -39.01 12.30
CA GLY A 262 40.15 -37.84 12.25
C GLY A 262 39.96 -36.89 13.44
N ARG A 263 40.42 -35.64 13.27
CA ARG A 263 40.41 -34.61 14.32
C ARG A 263 39.00 -34.03 14.51
N LYS A 264 38.50 -34.00 15.75
CA LYS A 264 37.20 -33.44 16.10
C LYS A 264 37.19 -31.90 16.15
N PHE A 265 36.06 -31.30 15.80
CA PHE A 265 35.77 -29.89 16.02
C PHE A 265 34.32 -29.70 16.53
N VAL A 266 34.08 -28.58 17.22
CA VAL A 266 32.77 -28.21 17.75
C VAL A 266 32.56 -26.70 17.55
N PHE A 267 31.37 -26.32 17.11
CA PHE A 267 30.86 -24.94 17.07
C PHE A 267 29.63 -24.86 17.97
N GLU A 268 29.74 -24.10 19.06
CA GLU A 268 28.65 -23.89 20.02
C GLU A 268 28.76 -22.45 20.57
N GLU A 269 27.63 -21.77 20.73
CA GLU A 269 27.61 -20.46 21.37
C GLU A 269 26.35 -20.35 22.24
N LYS A 270 26.54 -20.04 23.52
CA LYS A 270 25.45 -20.01 24.50
C LYS A 270 24.55 -18.79 24.23
N ASP A 271 23.22 -19.00 24.28
CA ASP A 271 22.19 -17.98 24.02
C ASP A 271 22.10 -17.50 22.55
N PHE A 272 22.72 -18.27 21.63
CA PHE A 272 22.74 -17.99 20.20
C PHE A 272 22.16 -19.17 19.40
N LYS A 273 21.63 -18.88 18.21
CA LYS A 273 21.20 -19.87 17.22
C LYS A 273 22.10 -19.85 15.99
N LEU A 274 22.31 -21.00 15.38
CA LEU A 274 23.00 -21.12 14.11
C LEU A 274 22.16 -20.50 12.97
N VAL A 275 22.78 -19.65 12.17
CA VAL A 275 22.13 -18.87 11.10
C VAL A 275 22.78 -18.99 9.73
N GLY A 276 23.95 -19.62 9.61
CA GLY A 276 24.70 -19.68 8.35
C GLY A 276 25.88 -20.65 8.40
N PHE A 277 26.33 -21.11 7.23
CA PHE A 277 27.55 -21.89 7.07
C PHE A 277 28.45 -21.26 6.00
N CYS A 278 29.75 -21.48 6.13
CA CYS A 278 30.73 -21.18 5.10
C CYS A 278 31.70 -22.35 4.95
N GLY A 279 32.47 -22.41 3.87
CA GLY A 279 33.37 -23.53 3.65
C GLY A 279 34.19 -23.46 2.38
N ARG A 280 34.75 -24.61 2.01
CA ARG A 280 35.41 -24.86 0.72
C ARG A 280 34.96 -26.21 0.18
N SER A 281 34.75 -26.30 -1.12
CA SER A 281 34.38 -27.56 -1.76
C SER A 281 34.85 -27.66 -3.20
N GLY A 282 35.31 -28.85 -3.57
CA GLY A 282 35.47 -29.31 -4.94
C GLY A 282 34.61 -30.55 -5.18
N ASP A 283 35.27 -31.70 -5.41
CA ASP A 283 34.60 -33.00 -5.45
C ASP A 283 34.21 -33.52 -4.06
N ALA A 284 34.82 -32.94 -3.01
CA ALA A 284 34.56 -33.18 -1.60
C ALA A 284 34.31 -31.86 -0.85
N ILE A 285 33.80 -31.91 0.39
CA ILE A 285 33.81 -30.76 1.29
C ILE A 285 35.17 -30.70 1.99
N ASP A 286 36.01 -29.77 1.53
CA ASP A 286 37.37 -29.59 2.04
C ASP A 286 37.38 -28.97 3.44
N ALA A 287 36.53 -27.97 3.69
CA ALA A 287 36.45 -27.28 4.98
C ALA A 287 35.07 -26.69 5.27
N ILE A 288 34.73 -26.52 6.55
CA ILE A 288 33.45 -25.95 7.00
C ILE A 288 33.61 -25.01 8.21
N GLY A 289 32.87 -23.91 8.21
CA GLY A 289 32.73 -22.91 9.27
C GLY A 289 31.26 -22.50 9.44
N ALA A 290 30.94 -21.73 10.48
CA ALA A 290 29.55 -21.47 10.88
C ALA A 290 29.33 -20.04 11.39
N HIS A 291 28.09 -19.56 11.30
CA HIS A 291 27.64 -18.22 11.70
C HIS A 291 26.51 -18.35 12.73
N PHE A 292 26.62 -17.69 13.88
CA PHE A 292 25.64 -17.74 14.99
C PHE A 292 25.08 -16.34 15.31
N ALA A 293 23.79 -16.24 15.65
CA ALA A 293 23.09 -14.99 16.02
C ALA A 293 22.40 -15.08 17.40
N PRO A 294 22.26 -13.97 18.16
CA PRO A 294 21.61 -13.98 19.48
C PRO A 294 20.13 -14.40 19.42
N LEU A 295 19.64 -15.03 20.48
CA LEU A 295 18.22 -15.34 20.65
C LEU A 295 17.39 -14.09 21.07
N PRO A 296 16.14 -13.94 20.62
CA PRO A 296 15.26 -12.85 21.05
C PRO A 296 14.87 -12.98 22.53
N PRO A 297 14.62 -11.86 23.24
CA PRO A 297 14.22 -11.88 24.65
C PRO A 297 12.83 -12.54 24.83
N PRO A 298 12.61 -13.32 25.91
CA PRO A 298 11.34 -14.02 26.11
C PRO A 298 10.17 -13.06 26.39
N PRO A 299 8.93 -13.39 25.97
CA PRO A 299 7.75 -12.58 26.26
C PRO A 299 7.42 -12.53 27.77
N PRO A 300 6.83 -11.44 28.28
CA PRO A 300 6.39 -11.36 29.69
C PRO A 300 5.25 -12.37 29.97
N ALA A 301 5.30 -13.00 31.15
CA ALA A 301 4.40 -14.09 31.53
C ALA A 301 2.93 -13.63 31.68
N PRO A 302 1.95 -14.47 31.29
CA PRO A 302 0.53 -14.15 31.43
C PRO A 302 0.06 -14.21 32.91
N THR A 303 -0.72 -13.22 33.31
CA THR A 303 -1.30 -13.06 34.66
C THR A 303 -2.34 -14.16 34.96
N PRO A 304 -2.43 -14.72 36.20
CA PRO A 304 -3.37 -15.80 36.50
C PRO A 304 -4.82 -15.34 36.47
N ALA A 305 -5.72 -16.19 35.97
CA ALA A 305 -7.17 -15.93 35.94
C ALA A 305 -7.81 -16.02 37.34
N PRO A 306 -8.85 -15.21 37.64
CA PRO A 306 -9.49 -15.18 38.96
C PRO A 306 -10.40 -16.39 39.21
N THR A 307 -10.34 -16.92 40.43
CA THR A 307 -11.11 -18.05 40.95
C THR A 307 -12.62 -17.75 41.00
N PRO A 308 -13.51 -18.67 40.57
CA PRO A 308 -14.96 -18.45 40.66
C PRO A 308 -15.52 -18.80 42.06
N ALA A 309 -16.44 -17.97 42.55
CA ALA A 309 -17.21 -18.18 43.78
C ALA A 309 -18.31 -19.24 43.61
N PRO A 310 -18.72 -19.96 44.69
CA PRO A 310 -19.58 -21.14 44.59
C PRO A 310 -21.07 -20.78 44.53
N THR A 311 -21.88 -21.60 43.86
CA THR A 311 -23.36 -21.50 43.86
C THR A 311 -23.95 -22.93 43.82
N PRO A 312 -25.09 -23.20 44.49
CA PRO A 312 -25.35 -24.48 45.16
C PRO A 312 -26.03 -25.55 44.29
N ALA A 313 -25.91 -26.80 44.76
CA ALA A 313 -26.46 -28.01 44.17
C ALA A 313 -28.00 -28.01 44.08
N PRO A 314 -28.55 -28.79 43.12
CA PRO A 314 -29.36 -29.94 43.56
C PRO A 314 -29.15 -31.24 42.78
N THR A 315 -29.07 -32.30 43.58
CA THR A 315 -29.80 -33.58 43.50
C THR A 315 -29.53 -34.58 42.37
N THR A 316 -28.90 -35.66 42.81
CA THR A 316 -28.72 -36.99 42.21
C THR A 316 -30.02 -37.75 42.00
N THR A 317 -30.10 -38.55 40.93
CA THR A 317 -30.63 -39.91 41.01
C THR A 317 -29.96 -40.82 39.98
N THR A 318 -29.63 -42.00 40.46
CA THR A 318 -28.60 -42.93 39.98
C THR A 318 -29.27 -44.21 39.50
N LYS A 319 -28.69 -44.89 38.49
CA LYS A 319 -28.55 -46.37 38.39
C LYS A 319 -27.70 -46.69 37.15
N MET A 320 -26.42 -46.99 37.33
CA MET A 320 -25.77 -48.30 37.60
C MET A 320 -25.52 -49.13 36.32
N GLY A 321 -24.22 -49.35 36.03
CA GLY A 321 -23.61 -49.99 34.84
C GLY A 321 -23.65 -51.53 34.79
N PRO A 322 -22.58 -52.28 34.39
CA PRO A 322 -21.17 -51.87 34.18
C PRO A 322 -20.37 -52.59 33.04
N LEU A 323 -19.06 -52.22 32.96
CA LEU A 323 -17.84 -52.98 32.58
C LEU A 323 -17.16 -52.78 31.20
N GLY A 324 -15.88 -52.35 31.29
CA GLY A 324 -14.78 -52.49 30.32
C GLY A 324 -14.62 -51.29 29.38
N GLY A 325 -13.49 -50.61 29.20
CA GLY A 325 -12.09 -50.76 29.59
C GLY A 325 -11.25 -49.90 28.62
N ALA A 326 -10.09 -49.42 29.07
CA ALA A 326 -8.99 -48.80 28.31
C ALA A 326 -9.11 -47.32 27.86
N HIS A 327 -8.09 -46.56 28.31
CA HIS A 327 -7.65 -45.25 27.83
C HIS A 327 -7.38 -45.24 26.33
N PHE A 328 -7.88 -44.25 25.59
CA PHE A 328 -7.21 -43.72 24.40
C PHE A 328 -7.44 -42.21 24.21
N SER A 329 -6.38 -41.61 23.71
CA SER A 329 -6.09 -40.22 23.42
C SER A 329 -7.06 -39.52 22.46
N GLN A 330 -7.10 -38.20 22.61
CA GLN A 330 -7.67 -37.21 21.70
C GLN A 330 -7.41 -37.56 20.23
N ALA A 331 -8.49 -37.66 19.46
CA ALA A 331 -8.44 -37.64 18.01
C ALA A 331 -8.06 -36.23 17.55
N THR A 332 -6.89 -36.12 16.93
CA THR A 332 -6.46 -35.01 16.08
C THR A 332 -7.37 -34.94 14.87
N THR A 333 -8.02 -33.79 14.69
CA THR A 333 -8.71 -33.42 13.46
C THR A 333 -7.69 -33.24 12.33
N SER A 334 -7.81 -34.05 11.28
CA SER A 334 -7.08 -33.92 10.02
C SER A 334 -7.42 -32.61 9.29
N SER A 335 -6.43 -31.81 8.94
CA SER A 335 -6.58 -30.67 8.01
C SER A 335 -6.70 -31.19 6.57
N SER A 336 -7.87 -31.06 5.95
CA SER A 336 -8.09 -31.40 4.54
C SER A 336 -7.51 -30.32 3.60
N SER A 337 -6.62 -30.71 2.69
CA SER A 337 -6.25 -29.92 1.50
C SER A 337 -7.40 -29.99 0.49
N SER A 338 -7.82 -28.87 -0.11
CA SER A 338 -8.87 -28.88 -1.14
C SER A 338 -8.34 -29.52 -2.43
N LEU A 339 -8.87 -30.70 -2.77
CA LEU A 339 -8.60 -31.40 -4.02
C LEU A 339 -9.53 -30.86 -5.13
N ILE A 340 -8.96 -30.46 -6.27
CA ILE A 340 -9.69 -29.88 -7.40
C ILE A 340 -9.62 -30.87 -8.58
N LYS A 341 -10.76 -31.27 -9.15
CA LYS A 341 -10.82 -32.05 -10.39
C LYS A 341 -11.01 -31.10 -11.57
N MET A 342 -10.02 -30.99 -12.45
CA MET A 342 -10.12 -30.17 -13.67
C MET A 342 -10.90 -30.90 -14.76
N GLU A 343 -11.64 -30.19 -15.60
CA GLU A 343 -12.30 -30.80 -16.76
C GLU A 343 -11.27 -31.37 -17.76
N ALA A 344 -11.64 -32.46 -18.43
CA ALA A 344 -10.77 -33.10 -19.42
C ALA A 344 -10.73 -32.29 -20.71
N VAL A 345 -9.52 -32.08 -21.23
CA VAL A 345 -9.24 -31.36 -22.48
C VAL A 345 -9.15 -32.37 -23.62
N GLY A 346 -9.78 -32.08 -24.76
CA GLY A 346 -9.73 -32.88 -25.99
C GLY A 346 -11.13 -33.27 -26.48
N GLY A 347 -11.20 -34.33 -27.26
CA GLY A 347 -12.46 -34.86 -27.80
C GLY A 347 -13.29 -35.65 -26.80
N LYS A 348 -14.59 -35.81 -27.11
CA LYS A 348 -15.51 -36.70 -26.37
C LYS A 348 -15.36 -38.13 -26.88
N GLY A 349 -14.49 -38.93 -26.25
CA GLY A 349 -14.40 -40.36 -26.49
C GLY A 349 -15.57 -41.12 -25.85
N GLU A 350 -15.92 -42.28 -26.41
CA GLU A 350 -17.05 -43.11 -25.94
C GLU A 350 -16.74 -43.87 -24.63
N VAL A 351 -15.46 -44.14 -24.36
CA VAL A 351 -15.00 -44.85 -23.16
C VAL A 351 -14.20 -43.87 -22.28
N THR A 352 -14.74 -43.53 -21.11
CA THR A 352 -14.09 -42.65 -20.14
C THR A 352 -13.31 -43.44 -19.09
N PHE A 353 -12.23 -42.84 -18.58
CA PHE A 353 -11.46 -43.38 -17.47
C PHE A 353 -11.25 -42.32 -16.39
N ASP A 354 -11.06 -42.77 -15.16
CA ASP A 354 -10.78 -41.92 -14.00
C ASP A 354 -9.93 -42.72 -13.01
N ASP A 355 -8.66 -42.35 -12.85
CA ASP A 355 -7.75 -43.04 -11.94
C ASP A 355 -7.97 -42.62 -10.49
N GLY A 356 -8.65 -41.49 -10.25
CA GLY A 356 -8.76 -40.86 -8.94
C GLY A 356 -7.48 -40.11 -8.53
N SER A 357 -7.35 -39.79 -7.23
CA SER A 357 -6.21 -39.05 -6.68
C SER A 357 -5.32 -39.94 -5.81
N PHE A 358 -4.02 -39.71 -5.94
CA PHE A 358 -2.93 -40.44 -5.28
C PHE A 358 -1.97 -39.46 -4.59
N ASP A 359 -1.02 -39.99 -3.82
CA ASP A 359 -0.08 -39.15 -3.07
C ASP A 359 0.98 -38.54 -3.99
N HIS A 360 1.36 -39.23 -5.07
CA HIS A 360 2.36 -38.77 -6.04
C HIS A 360 2.27 -39.52 -7.37
N VAL A 361 2.52 -38.83 -8.49
CA VAL A 361 2.69 -39.45 -9.82
C VAL A 361 4.18 -39.70 -10.04
N ARG A 362 4.58 -40.97 -10.08
CA ARG A 362 5.99 -41.37 -10.14
C ARG A 362 6.51 -41.49 -11.57
N LYS A 363 5.74 -42.11 -12.46
CA LYS A 363 6.10 -42.28 -13.88
C LYS A 363 4.90 -42.13 -14.79
N VAL A 364 5.16 -41.60 -15.98
CA VAL A 364 4.22 -41.56 -17.10
C VAL A 364 4.83 -42.29 -18.29
N PHE A 365 4.06 -43.16 -18.93
CA PHE A 365 4.43 -43.85 -20.15
C PHE A 365 3.47 -43.38 -21.25
N VAL A 366 3.99 -42.91 -22.37
CA VAL A 366 3.17 -42.44 -23.51
C VAL A 366 3.52 -43.25 -24.74
N GLY A 367 2.54 -43.97 -25.28
CA GLY A 367 2.64 -44.71 -26.55
C GLY A 367 2.00 -43.91 -27.67
N GLN A 368 2.74 -43.77 -28.78
CA GLN A 368 2.28 -43.06 -29.97
C GLN A 368 1.68 -44.05 -30.98
N GLY A 369 0.60 -43.64 -31.64
CA GLY A 369 0.04 -44.29 -32.82
C GLY A 369 0.28 -43.49 -34.08
N ASN A 370 -0.22 -43.98 -35.23
CA ASN A 370 0.00 -43.35 -36.55
C ASN A 370 -0.54 -41.91 -36.68
N SER A 371 -1.40 -41.48 -35.76
CA SER A 371 -2.10 -40.19 -35.85
C SER A 371 -2.14 -39.40 -34.53
N GLY A 372 -1.60 -39.91 -33.42
CA GLY A 372 -1.64 -39.22 -32.12
C GLY A 372 -1.21 -40.11 -30.96
N VAL A 373 -1.52 -39.72 -29.73
CA VAL A 373 -1.26 -40.52 -28.53
C VAL A 373 -2.27 -41.68 -28.50
N SER A 374 -1.79 -42.91 -28.62
CA SER A 374 -2.65 -44.11 -28.66
C SER A 374 -2.75 -44.83 -27.32
N TYR A 375 -1.74 -44.68 -26.46
CA TYR A 375 -1.65 -45.36 -25.17
C TYR A 375 -1.03 -44.45 -24.12
N ILE A 376 -1.55 -44.51 -22.89
CA ILE A 376 -0.95 -43.83 -21.74
C ILE A 376 -1.04 -44.71 -20.50
N LYS A 377 0.05 -44.78 -19.73
CA LYS A 377 0.10 -45.50 -18.47
C LYS A 377 0.72 -44.62 -17.40
N PHE A 378 0.16 -44.67 -16.19
CA PHE A 378 0.62 -43.95 -15.02
C PHE A 378 1.02 -44.92 -13.91
N GLU A 379 2.15 -44.64 -13.27
CA GLU A 379 2.53 -45.27 -12.00
C GLU A 379 2.40 -44.22 -10.89
N TYR A 380 1.46 -44.46 -9.99
CA TYR A 380 1.16 -43.63 -8.84
C TYR A 380 1.70 -44.24 -7.55
N GLU A 381 1.94 -43.41 -6.55
CA GLU A 381 2.20 -43.82 -5.18
C GLU A 381 1.00 -43.49 -4.29
N LYS A 382 0.55 -44.46 -3.49
CA LYS A 382 -0.49 -44.27 -2.49
C LYS A 382 -0.20 -45.11 -1.26
N ASP A 383 -0.13 -44.46 -0.10
CA ASP A 383 0.23 -45.07 1.18
C ASP A 383 1.54 -45.88 1.11
N GLY A 384 2.53 -45.38 0.35
CA GLY A 384 3.83 -46.03 0.15
C GLY A 384 3.83 -47.26 -0.76
N ARG A 385 2.72 -47.56 -1.46
CA ARG A 385 2.63 -48.62 -2.48
C ARG A 385 2.52 -48.03 -3.88
N ILE A 386 3.09 -48.74 -4.87
CA ILE A 386 2.97 -48.36 -6.28
C ILE A 386 1.70 -48.96 -6.86
N VAL A 387 0.86 -48.10 -7.45
CA VAL A 387 -0.37 -48.47 -8.15
C VAL A 387 -0.24 -48.06 -9.62
N THR A 388 -0.74 -48.88 -10.53
CA THR A 388 -0.54 -48.69 -11.97
C THR A 388 -1.87 -48.69 -12.70
N HIS A 389 -2.08 -47.70 -13.56
CA HIS A 389 -3.26 -47.57 -14.42
C HIS A 389 -2.82 -47.35 -15.87
N GLU A 390 -3.53 -47.95 -16.83
CA GLU A 390 -3.23 -47.83 -18.26
C GLU A 390 -4.50 -47.66 -19.09
N HIS A 391 -4.42 -46.85 -20.14
CA HIS A 391 -5.54 -46.42 -20.98
C HIS A 391 -5.12 -46.34 -22.45
N GLY A 392 -6.05 -46.61 -23.36
CA GLY A 392 -5.78 -46.68 -24.80
C GLY A 392 -5.15 -48.01 -25.26
N GLN A 393 -4.70 -48.07 -26.51
CA GLN A 393 -4.13 -49.26 -27.13
C GLN A 393 -2.64 -49.11 -27.43
N LYS A 394 -1.84 -50.01 -26.83
CA LYS A 394 -0.39 -50.07 -27.05
C LYS A 394 -0.10 -50.55 -28.48
N THR A 395 0.64 -49.75 -29.24
CA THR A 395 1.05 -50.06 -30.61
C THR A 395 2.43 -50.73 -30.64
N SER A 396 2.82 -51.26 -31.80
CA SER A 396 4.17 -51.82 -32.03
C SER A 396 5.29 -50.77 -32.01
N LEU A 397 4.96 -49.47 -31.94
CA LEU A 397 5.92 -48.36 -31.91
C LEU A 397 6.58 -48.16 -30.54
N GLY A 398 6.13 -48.89 -29.50
CA GLY A 398 6.70 -48.80 -28.15
C GLY A 398 6.13 -47.64 -27.32
N THR A 399 6.70 -47.44 -26.13
CA THR A 399 6.27 -46.41 -25.17
C THR A 399 7.47 -45.60 -24.71
N GLU A 400 7.34 -44.29 -24.66
CA GLU A 400 8.33 -43.40 -24.08
C GLU A 400 7.99 -43.12 -22.61
N GLU A 401 9.01 -42.97 -21.77
CA GLU A 401 8.85 -42.83 -20.32
C GLU A 401 9.27 -41.44 -19.84
N PHE A 402 8.51 -40.90 -18.87
CA PHE A 402 8.85 -39.70 -18.13
C PHE A 402 8.81 -40.01 -16.63
N GLU A 403 9.99 -40.04 -16.01
CA GLU A 403 10.14 -40.30 -14.57
C GLU A 403 10.13 -39.00 -13.77
N VAL A 404 9.23 -38.91 -12.79
CA VAL A 404 9.11 -37.79 -11.87
C VAL A 404 9.99 -38.10 -10.66
N GLY A 405 11.01 -37.27 -10.43
CA GLY A 405 12.00 -37.52 -9.40
C GLY A 405 11.42 -37.43 -7.98
N GLN A 406 12.02 -38.15 -7.02
CA GLN A 406 11.58 -38.16 -5.62
C GLN A 406 11.51 -36.73 -5.02
N GLY A 407 10.34 -36.38 -4.47
CA GLY A 407 10.04 -35.03 -3.96
C GLY A 407 9.97 -33.93 -5.04
N ASP A 408 9.81 -34.32 -6.30
CA ASP A 408 9.28 -33.48 -7.38
C ASP A 408 7.82 -33.83 -7.58
N ASP A 409 7.06 -33.02 -8.32
CA ASP A 409 5.65 -33.30 -8.61
C ASP A 409 5.30 -32.74 -9.99
N ILE A 410 4.44 -33.41 -10.75
CA ILE A 410 3.90 -32.82 -11.99
C ILE A 410 3.04 -31.62 -11.58
N THR A 411 3.29 -30.46 -12.19
CA THR A 411 2.59 -29.20 -11.90
C THR A 411 1.80 -28.68 -13.08
N SER A 412 2.18 -29.07 -14.29
CA SER A 412 1.35 -28.82 -15.47
C SER A 412 1.54 -29.84 -16.60
N VAL A 413 0.51 -29.95 -17.44
CA VAL A 413 0.50 -30.76 -18.66
C VAL A 413 -0.01 -29.92 -19.82
N LYS A 414 0.82 -29.72 -20.84
CA LYS A 414 0.39 -29.18 -22.14
C LYS A 414 -0.24 -30.30 -22.95
N VAL A 415 -1.43 -30.03 -23.47
CA VAL A 415 -2.25 -30.98 -24.21
C VAL A 415 -2.52 -30.41 -25.60
N TYR A 416 -1.95 -31.03 -26.62
CA TYR A 416 -2.27 -30.74 -28.02
C TYR A 416 -3.30 -31.73 -28.52
N TYR A 417 -4.31 -31.26 -29.25
CA TYR A 417 -5.37 -32.10 -29.81
C TYR A 417 -5.84 -31.57 -31.15
N ASP A 418 -6.40 -32.45 -31.98
CA ASP A 418 -6.96 -32.06 -33.27
C ASP A 418 -7.98 -33.08 -33.78
N LYS A 419 -8.80 -32.67 -34.74
CA LYS A 419 -9.71 -33.57 -35.47
C LYS A 419 -9.04 -34.01 -36.77
N LEU A 420 -8.49 -35.22 -36.79
CA LEU A 420 -7.77 -35.75 -37.93
C LEU A 420 -8.69 -36.42 -38.95
N TYR A 421 -8.27 -36.44 -40.22
CA TYR A 421 -9.05 -37.01 -41.31
C TYR A 421 -9.28 -38.50 -41.08
N GLY A 422 -10.54 -38.90 -40.89
CA GLY A 422 -10.94 -40.29 -40.58
C GLY A 422 -11.31 -40.54 -39.11
N SER A 423 -11.03 -39.63 -38.18
CA SER A 423 -11.46 -39.77 -36.77
C SER A 423 -12.88 -39.22 -36.56
N LYS A 424 -13.72 -39.95 -35.79
CA LYS A 424 -15.09 -39.50 -35.48
C LYS A 424 -15.12 -38.32 -34.49
N ALA A 425 -14.08 -38.18 -33.66
CA ALA A 425 -13.90 -37.13 -32.65
C ALA A 425 -12.46 -36.60 -32.67
N GLU A 426 -12.22 -35.48 -31.99
CA GLU A 426 -10.86 -34.97 -31.72
C GLU A 426 -10.05 -36.00 -30.91
N ILE A 427 -8.74 -36.01 -31.14
CA ILE A 427 -7.80 -36.91 -30.47
C ILE A 427 -6.62 -36.10 -29.92
N ILE A 428 -6.01 -36.59 -28.85
CA ILE A 428 -4.79 -36.02 -28.29
C ILE A 428 -3.63 -36.36 -29.23
N THR A 429 -3.00 -35.32 -29.76
CA THR A 429 -1.91 -35.43 -30.73
C THR A 429 -0.54 -35.35 -30.07
N SER A 430 -0.41 -34.62 -28.95
CA SER A 430 0.84 -34.54 -28.17
C SER A 430 0.60 -34.17 -26.70
N LEU A 431 1.42 -34.70 -25.80
CA LEU A 431 1.44 -34.35 -24.37
C LEU A 431 2.84 -33.87 -23.94
N THR A 432 2.90 -32.84 -23.10
CA THR A 432 4.17 -32.39 -22.49
C THR A 432 3.97 -32.13 -21.01
N PHE A 433 4.76 -32.81 -20.16
CA PHE A 433 4.66 -32.73 -18.71
C PHE A 433 5.70 -31.78 -18.16
N LYS A 434 5.35 -30.98 -17.16
CA LYS A 434 6.27 -30.11 -16.44
C LYS A 434 6.17 -30.33 -14.94
N THR A 435 7.31 -30.44 -14.29
CA THR A 435 7.40 -30.70 -12.85
C THR A 435 7.70 -29.43 -12.04
N LEU A 436 7.49 -29.51 -10.73
CA LEU A 436 7.73 -28.44 -9.75
C LEU A 436 9.20 -27.99 -9.76
N LYS A 437 10.15 -28.90 -9.97
CA LYS A 437 11.58 -28.57 -10.12
C LYS A 437 11.94 -28.02 -11.51
N GLY A 438 10.95 -27.74 -12.35
CA GLY A 438 11.12 -27.10 -13.65
C GLY A 438 11.55 -28.04 -14.78
N ILE A 439 11.57 -29.36 -14.54
CA ILE A 439 11.87 -30.35 -15.57
C ILE A 439 10.68 -30.42 -16.52
N THR A 440 10.92 -30.25 -17.81
CA THR A 440 9.90 -30.37 -18.85
C THR A 440 10.22 -31.59 -19.71
N SER A 441 9.26 -32.48 -19.90
CA SER A 441 9.43 -33.62 -20.80
C SER A 441 9.58 -33.14 -22.26
N GLN A 442 10.09 -34.02 -23.13
CA GLN A 442 9.87 -33.82 -24.56
C GLN A 442 8.37 -33.92 -24.89
N PRO A 443 7.90 -33.31 -25.99
CA PRO A 443 6.55 -33.55 -26.47
C PRO A 443 6.39 -35.00 -26.91
N PHE A 444 5.46 -35.72 -26.27
CA PHE A 444 5.11 -37.08 -26.62
C PHE A 444 4.01 -37.06 -27.67
N GLY A 445 4.41 -37.05 -28.95
CA GLY A 445 3.52 -36.95 -30.11
C GLY A 445 3.71 -35.64 -30.88
N MET A 446 2.88 -35.41 -31.90
CA MET A 446 3.02 -34.29 -32.83
C MET A 446 2.17 -33.09 -32.41
N THR A 447 2.79 -31.93 -32.21
CA THR A 447 2.08 -30.71 -31.80
C THR A 447 1.14 -30.23 -32.91
N SER A 448 -0.13 -29.98 -32.59
CA SER A 448 -1.16 -29.45 -33.50
C SER A 448 -1.51 -27.98 -33.17
N ALA A 449 -2.48 -27.41 -33.91
CA ALA A 449 -2.90 -26.02 -33.72
C ALA A 449 -3.66 -25.79 -32.40
N ASN A 450 -4.45 -26.76 -31.93
CA ASN A 450 -5.18 -26.61 -30.67
C ASN A 450 -4.33 -27.10 -29.49
N LEU A 451 -4.15 -26.20 -28.53
CA LEU A 451 -3.37 -26.41 -27.31
C LEU A 451 -4.20 -26.01 -26.09
N SER A 452 -4.15 -26.79 -25.03
CA SER A 452 -4.60 -26.35 -23.71
C SER A 452 -3.63 -26.79 -22.62
N LEU A 453 -3.83 -26.25 -21.42
CA LEU A 453 -2.92 -26.42 -20.30
C LEU A 453 -3.70 -26.85 -19.06
N LEU A 454 -3.32 -27.99 -18.48
CA LEU A 454 -3.77 -28.43 -17.17
C LEU A 454 -2.73 -27.97 -16.15
N GLU A 455 -3.06 -27.03 -15.26
CA GLU A 455 -2.15 -26.50 -14.23
C GLU A 455 -2.91 -25.94 -13.02
N GLY A 456 -2.21 -25.69 -11.90
CA GLY A 456 -2.82 -25.08 -10.71
C GLY A 456 -2.36 -25.65 -9.36
N GLY A 457 -1.41 -26.57 -9.35
CA GLY A 457 -0.88 -27.17 -8.11
C GLY A 457 -0.21 -28.50 -8.38
N LYS A 458 -0.03 -29.32 -7.34
CA LYS A 458 0.48 -30.69 -7.48
C LYS A 458 -0.58 -31.55 -8.17
N ILE A 459 -0.27 -32.09 -9.34
CA ILE A 459 -1.12 -33.05 -10.03
C ILE A 459 -0.97 -34.41 -9.35
N THR A 460 -2.08 -34.92 -8.84
CA THR A 460 -2.15 -36.14 -8.02
C THR A 460 -2.82 -37.31 -8.72
N GLY A 461 -3.37 -37.12 -9.92
CA GLY A 461 -3.98 -38.19 -10.71
C GLY A 461 -4.65 -37.66 -11.97
N PHE A 462 -5.07 -38.57 -12.86
CA PHE A 462 -5.61 -38.24 -14.18
C PHE A 462 -6.96 -38.91 -14.45
N HIS A 463 -7.75 -38.29 -15.31
CA HIS A 463 -9.00 -38.85 -15.86
C HIS A 463 -9.14 -38.40 -17.32
N GLY A 464 -10.04 -38.99 -18.09
CA GLY A 464 -10.16 -38.67 -19.51
C GLY A 464 -11.03 -39.63 -20.28
N SER A 465 -10.80 -39.73 -21.58
CA SER A 465 -11.45 -40.72 -22.45
C SER A 465 -10.49 -41.28 -23.50
N SER A 466 -10.57 -42.58 -23.76
CA SER A 466 -9.70 -43.29 -24.68
C SER A 466 -10.39 -44.51 -25.29
N THR A 467 -10.13 -44.78 -26.57
CA THR A 467 -10.52 -46.02 -27.25
C THR A 467 -9.26 -46.73 -27.80
N ASP A 468 -9.11 -46.85 -29.13
CA ASP A 468 -7.84 -47.18 -29.77
C ASP A 468 -6.84 -46.00 -29.75
N VAL A 469 -7.35 -44.78 -29.47
CA VAL A 469 -6.60 -43.55 -29.26
C VAL A 469 -7.04 -42.78 -28.02
N LEU A 470 -6.18 -41.91 -27.49
CA LEU A 470 -6.52 -41.01 -26.39
C LEU A 470 -7.32 -39.81 -26.95
N HIS A 471 -8.57 -39.64 -26.51
CA HIS A 471 -9.45 -38.56 -26.97
C HIS A 471 -9.34 -37.32 -26.10
N SER A 472 -9.31 -37.49 -24.77
CA SER A 472 -9.18 -36.38 -23.83
C SER A 472 -8.46 -36.78 -22.55
N ILE A 473 -7.90 -35.79 -21.87
CA ILE A 473 -7.21 -35.94 -20.58
C ILE A 473 -7.46 -34.73 -19.66
N GLY A 474 -7.73 -35.00 -18.38
CA GLY A 474 -7.92 -34.07 -17.29
C GLY A 474 -7.14 -34.52 -16.05
N ALA A 475 -7.05 -33.66 -15.04
CA ALA A 475 -6.18 -33.89 -13.87
C ALA A 475 -6.86 -33.58 -12.54
N TYR A 476 -6.46 -34.30 -11.48
CA TYR A 476 -6.70 -33.95 -10.09
C TYR A 476 -5.54 -33.13 -9.55
N ILE A 477 -5.86 -32.04 -8.86
CA ILE A 477 -4.89 -31.10 -8.30
C ILE A 477 -5.09 -31.01 -6.79
N SER A 478 -4.03 -31.31 -6.04
CA SER A 478 -3.97 -31.05 -4.60
C SER A 478 -3.43 -29.64 -4.34
N ALA A 479 -4.29 -28.76 -3.83
CA ALA A 479 -3.89 -27.42 -3.43
C ALA A 479 -3.17 -27.48 -2.07
N SER A 480 -1.86 -27.28 -2.08
CA SER A 480 -1.03 -27.12 -0.87
C SER A 480 -0.77 -25.64 -0.57
N PRO A 481 -0.70 -25.18 0.70
CA PRO A 481 -0.64 -23.74 1.06
C PRO A 481 0.67 -23.01 0.70
N ARG A 482 1.56 -23.61 -0.11
CA ARG A 482 2.94 -23.13 -0.32
C ARG A 482 3.40 -23.08 -1.79
N THR A 483 2.49 -22.91 -2.74
CA THR A 483 2.86 -22.66 -4.14
C THR A 483 2.52 -21.23 -4.57
N ILE A 484 3.18 -20.23 -3.99
CA ILE A 484 3.30 -18.88 -4.61
C ILE A 484 4.72 -18.35 -4.35
N LEU A 485 5.67 -18.70 -5.23
CA LEU A 485 6.92 -17.96 -5.41
C LEU A 485 7.11 -17.72 -6.92
N HIS A 486 6.83 -16.48 -7.33
CA HIS A 486 7.27 -15.81 -8.55
C HIS A 486 7.27 -16.60 -9.88
N GLY A 487 6.08 -16.98 -10.35
CA GLY A 487 5.66 -16.60 -11.70
C GLY A 487 4.61 -15.51 -11.53
N LYS A 488 4.78 -14.32 -12.13
CA LYS A 488 3.67 -13.35 -12.18
C LYS A 488 2.48 -14.10 -12.78
N TRP A 489 1.37 -14.22 -12.05
CA TRP A 489 0.11 -14.74 -12.58
C TRP A 489 -0.34 -13.80 -13.70
N ILE A 490 0.04 -14.09 -14.94
CA ILE A 490 -0.41 -13.37 -16.11
C ILE A 490 -1.47 -14.24 -16.77
N GLN A 491 -2.73 -13.83 -16.66
CA GLN A 491 -3.84 -14.43 -17.39
C GLN A 491 -3.78 -13.95 -18.84
N HIS A 492 -3.63 -14.90 -19.76
CA HIS A 492 -3.60 -14.65 -21.19
C HIS A 492 -4.97 -14.98 -21.79
N PHE A 493 -5.63 -13.99 -22.37
CA PHE A 493 -6.84 -14.22 -23.15
C PHE A 493 -6.49 -14.52 -24.61
N ASN A 494 -7.06 -15.60 -25.15
CA ASN A 494 -6.89 -15.99 -26.56
C ASN A 494 -7.30 -14.85 -27.50
N ARG A 495 -6.68 -14.82 -28.69
CA ARG A 495 -6.95 -13.80 -29.71
C ARG A 495 -8.36 -13.98 -30.26
N GLU A 496 -9.18 -12.95 -30.15
CA GLU A 496 -10.51 -12.89 -30.74
C GLU A 496 -10.41 -12.08 -32.05
N GLY A 497 -10.74 -12.69 -33.20
CA GLY A 497 -10.70 -12.02 -34.51
C GLY A 497 -10.43 -12.92 -35.71
N GLY A 498 -10.02 -12.31 -36.82
CA GLY A 498 -9.66 -12.99 -38.07
C GLY A 498 -8.22 -13.49 -38.10
N ASN A 499 -7.91 -14.36 -39.08
CA ASN A 499 -6.58 -14.98 -39.25
C ASN A 499 -5.60 -14.16 -40.12
N GLY A 500 -5.99 -12.96 -40.56
CA GLY A 500 -5.16 -12.05 -41.37
C GLY A 500 -4.08 -11.33 -40.57
N GLY A 501 -3.25 -10.52 -41.26
CA GLY A 501 -2.25 -9.64 -40.65
C GLY A 501 -1.02 -10.33 -40.03
N SER A 502 -0.05 -9.54 -39.58
CA SER A 502 1.14 -9.99 -38.84
C SER A 502 0.84 -10.08 -37.34
N ALA A 503 1.29 -11.15 -36.71
CA ALA A 503 1.12 -11.35 -35.27
C ALA A 503 2.03 -10.45 -34.44
N TRP A 504 1.52 -9.96 -33.30
CA TRP A 504 2.27 -9.16 -32.33
C TRP A 504 1.91 -9.52 -30.90
N ASP A 505 2.80 -9.18 -29.97
CA ASP A 505 2.64 -9.32 -28.53
C ASP A 505 3.49 -8.23 -27.85
N ASP A 506 2.84 -7.36 -27.06
CA ASP A 506 3.54 -6.27 -26.34
C ASP A 506 4.32 -6.80 -25.12
N GLY A 507 3.98 -7.99 -24.62
CA GLY A 507 4.50 -8.53 -23.37
C GLY A 507 3.84 -7.93 -22.13
N ALA A 508 4.53 -8.02 -21.00
CA ALA A 508 3.98 -7.75 -19.67
C ALA A 508 4.59 -6.50 -19.02
N PHE A 509 3.75 -5.53 -18.67
CA PHE A 509 4.15 -4.27 -18.04
C PHE A 509 3.57 -4.11 -16.63
N ASP A 510 3.85 -2.98 -15.98
CA ASP A 510 3.31 -2.67 -14.66
C ASP A 510 1.88 -2.14 -14.73
N GLY A 511 1.41 -1.70 -15.91
CA GLY A 511 0.02 -1.30 -16.16
C GLY A 511 -0.11 -0.37 -17.36
N VAL A 512 -1.34 -0.03 -17.75
CA VAL A 512 -1.63 0.89 -18.87
C VAL A 512 -1.83 2.31 -18.37
N ARG A 513 -1.27 3.31 -19.06
CA ARG A 513 -1.45 4.75 -18.79
C ARG A 513 -2.31 5.45 -19.82
N ARG A 514 -2.13 5.14 -21.11
CA ARG A 514 -2.89 5.75 -22.22
C ARG A 514 -3.21 4.72 -23.29
N ILE A 515 -4.41 4.80 -23.85
CA ILE A 515 -4.84 4.03 -25.03
C ILE A 515 -5.37 5.01 -26.07
N LEU A 516 -4.91 4.87 -27.32
CA LEU A 516 -5.36 5.63 -28.47
C LEU A 516 -5.87 4.64 -29.52
N VAL A 517 -7.12 4.81 -29.95
CA VAL A 517 -7.77 3.94 -30.95
C VAL A 517 -8.14 4.76 -32.17
N GLY A 518 -7.74 4.29 -33.36
CA GLY A 518 -8.06 4.89 -34.65
C GLY A 518 -9.01 4.02 -35.47
N LEU A 519 -9.90 4.65 -36.24
CA LEU A 519 -10.90 3.97 -37.07
C LEU A 519 -10.52 4.03 -38.55
N GLY A 520 -10.88 3.00 -39.30
CA GLY A 520 -10.74 2.93 -40.76
C GLY A 520 -12.03 2.40 -41.35
N GLY A 521 -12.94 3.29 -41.74
CA GLY A 521 -14.29 2.92 -42.15
C GLY A 521 -15.08 2.26 -41.02
N ARG A 522 -15.48 0.99 -41.21
CA ARG A 522 -16.28 0.24 -40.22
C ARG A 522 -15.46 -0.48 -39.14
N PHE A 523 -14.13 -0.57 -39.29
CA PHE A 523 -13.23 -1.36 -38.45
C PHE A 523 -12.24 -0.49 -37.67
N ILE A 524 -11.61 -1.08 -36.64
CA ILE A 524 -10.48 -0.45 -35.93
C ILE A 524 -9.24 -0.60 -36.81
N SER A 525 -8.67 0.52 -37.23
CA SER A 525 -7.48 0.55 -38.11
C SER A 525 -6.17 0.62 -37.33
N PHE A 526 -6.19 1.21 -36.12
CA PHE A 526 -5.00 1.51 -35.35
C PHE A 526 -5.25 1.40 -33.84
N LEU A 527 -4.27 0.86 -33.10
CA LEU A 527 -4.25 0.80 -31.64
C LEU A 527 -2.86 1.18 -31.14
N ARG A 528 -2.77 2.23 -30.31
CA ARG A 528 -1.54 2.60 -29.58
C ARG A 528 -1.78 2.57 -28.08
N VAL A 529 -0.85 1.96 -27.35
CA VAL A 529 -0.92 1.81 -25.89
C VAL A 529 0.39 2.28 -25.27
N GLU A 530 0.31 3.11 -24.23
CA GLU A 530 1.46 3.55 -23.45
C GLU A 530 1.44 2.84 -22.10
N TYR A 531 2.38 1.92 -21.90
CA TYR A 531 2.52 1.12 -20.70
C TYR A 531 3.49 1.75 -19.69
N ALA A 532 3.28 1.48 -18.40
CA ALA A 532 4.21 1.82 -17.32
C ALA A 532 5.21 0.69 -17.09
N LYS A 533 6.50 1.00 -16.98
CA LYS A 533 7.56 0.08 -16.52
C LYS A 533 8.46 0.83 -15.54
N GLY A 534 8.19 0.69 -14.24
CA GLY A 534 8.70 1.58 -13.20
C GLY A 534 8.24 3.03 -13.44
N GLN A 535 9.17 3.97 -13.46
CA GLN A 535 8.89 5.39 -13.76
C GLN A 535 8.85 5.73 -15.26
N ARG A 536 9.21 4.79 -16.15
CA ARG A 536 9.25 5.02 -17.61
C ARG A 536 7.91 4.70 -18.28
N MET A 537 7.57 5.46 -19.33
CA MET A 537 6.47 5.14 -20.25
C MET A 537 7.00 4.46 -21.51
N VAL A 538 6.35 3.38 -21.93
CA VAL A 538 6.77 2.57 -23.09
C VAL A 538 5.60 2.49 -24.10
N PRO A 539 5.65 3.23 -25.22
CA PRO A 539 4.60 3.21 -26.23
C PRO A 539 4.73 2.01 -27.18
N HIS A 540 3.60 1.38 -27.52
CA HIS A 540 3.46 0.34 -28.55
C HIS A 540 2.31 0.71 -29.49
N ALA A 541 2.43 0.43 -30.78
CA ALA A 541 1.43 0.80 -31.77
C ALA A 541 1.29 -0.28 -32.85
N HIS A 542 0.04 -0.58 -33.23
CA HIS A 542 -0.34 -1.67 -34.13
C HIS A 542 -1.41 -1.22 -35.12
N GLY A 543 -1.42 -1.83 -36.31
CA GLY A 543 -2.28 -1.42 -37.43
C GLY A 543 -1.78 -0.16 -38.16
N LYS A 544 -2.54 0.30 -39.16
CA LYS A 544 -2.15 1.42 -40.03
C LYS A 544 -2.95 2.66 -39.72
N ARG A 545 -2.25 3.74 -39.37
CA ARG A 545 -2.84 5.07 -39.19
C ARG A 545 -3.31 5.59 -40.54
N GLN A 546 -4.62 5.72 -40.74
CA GLN A 546 -5.18 6.37 -41.92
C GLN A 546 -5.11 7.90 -41.76
N GLU A 547 -4.92 8.64 -42.86
CA GLU A 547 -4.67 10.09 -42.84
C GLU A 547 -5.85 10.93 -42.29
N VAL A 548 -7.03 10.31 -42.12
CA VAL A 548 -8.19 10.85 -41.37
C VAL A 548 -8.92 9.63 -40.76
N PRO A 549 -9.11 9.46 -39.43
CA PRO A 549 -10.18 10.14 -38.66
C PRO A 549 -10.04 10.19 -37.10
N GLN A 550 -11.01 10.86 -36.46
CA GLN A 550 -11.46 10.79 -35.04
C GLN A 550 -10.65 9.85 -34.10
N GLU A 551 -9.55 10.36 -33.51
CA GLU A 551 -8.81 9.66 -32.47
C GLU A 551 -9.46 9.90 -31.12
N VAL A 552 -9.69 8.84 -30.35
CA VAL A 552 -10.21 8.97 -28.98
C VAL A 552 -9.18 8.43 -28.01
N LEU A 553 -8.66 9.34 -27.19
CA LEU A 553 -7.68 9.05 -26.14
C LEU A 553 -8.39 8.63 -24.86
N PHE A 554 -7.98 7.50 -24.28
CA PHE A 554 -8.39 7.05 -22.97
C PHE A 554 -7.20 7.07 -22.01
N VAL A 555 -7.27 7.93 -20.99
CA VAL A 555 -6.22 8.08 -19.96
C VAL A 555 -6.61 7.34 -18.68
N VAL A 556 -5.67 6.57 -18.17
CA VAL A 556 -5.76 5.76 -16.95
C VAL A 556 -4.81 6.35 -15.90
N ASP A 557 -5.35 6.66 -14.72
CA ASP A 557 -4.63 7.25 -13.59
C ASP A 557 -3.71 6.23 -12.88
N HIS A 558 -2.66 5.78 -13.56
CA HIS A 558 -1.71 4.80 -13.04
C HIS A 558 -0.74 5.41 -11.99
N PRO A 559 -0.43 4.74 -10.86
CA PRO A 559 -0.81 3.36 -10.51
C PRO A 559 -2.15 3.24 -9.77
N ASN A 560 -2.84 4.34 -9.50
CA ASN A 560 -4.06 4.39 -8.67
C ASN A 560 -5.30 3.79 -9.34
N GLU A 561 -5.29 3.67 -10.65
CA GLU A 561 -6.34 3.14 -11.51
C GLU A 561 -5.72 2.20 -12.55
N HIS A 562 -6.46 1.14 -12.89
CA HIS A 562 -6.04 0.16 -13.88
C HIS A 562 -7.25 -0.43 -14.59
N ILE A 563 -7.05 -0.90 -15.82
CA ILE A 563 -8.11 -1.54 -16.62
C ILE A 563 -8.31 -2.97 -16.11
N THR A 564 -9.56 -3.34 -15.85
CA THR A 564 -9.99 -4.65 -15.32
C THR A 564 -10.84 -5.43 -16.32
N ILE A 565 -11.44 -4.76 -17.30
CA ILE A 565 -12.25 -5.39 -18.36
C ILE A 565 -11.94 -4.73 -19.71
N VAL A 566 -11.75 -5.55 -20.73
CA VAL A 566 -11.72 -5.15 -22.15
C VAL A 566 -12.88 -5.84 -22.85
N GLU A 567 -13.81 -5.10 -23.44
CA GLU A 567 -14.93 -5.68 -24.20
C GLU A 567 -14.98 -5.07 -25.61
N GLY A 568 -15.48 -5.81 -26.58
CA GLY A 568 -15.50 -5.35 -27.97
C GLY A 568 -16.43 -6.16 -28.87
N THR A 569 -16.45 -5.81 -30.16
CA THR A 569 -17.17 -6.57 -31.20
C THR A 569 -16.26 -6.89 -32.37
N ILE A 570 -16.56 -8.01 -33.04
CA ILE A 570 -15.83 -8.55 -34.19
C ILE A 570 -16.82 -8.96 -35.29
N ASP A 571 -16.56 -8.52 -36.51
CA ASP A 571 -17.31 -8.88 -37.73
C ASP A 571 -16.29 -9.20 -38.85
N GLY A 572 -15.62 -10.35 -38.73
CA GLY A 572 -14.43 -10.71 -39.50
C GLY A 572 -13.14 -10.01 -39.01
N TYR A 573 -13.22 -8.71 -38.70
CA TYR A 573 -12.17 -7.89 -38.10
C TYR A 573 -12.69 -7.19 -36.84
N LEU A 574 -11.79 -6.59 -36.04
CA LEU A 574 -12.18 -5.85 -34.85
C LEU A 574 -12.98 -4.59 -35.21
N THR A 575 -14.24 -4.51 -34.79
CA THR A 575 -15.18 -3.40 -35.11
C THR A 575 -15.34 -2.41 -33.96
N SER A 576 -15.24 -2.87 -32.71
CA SER A 576 -15.27 -1.96 -31.54
C SER A 576 -14.45 -2.41 -30.34
N LEU A 577 -14.07 -1.46 -29.48
CA LEU A 577 -13.46 -1.68 -28.16
C LEU A 577 -14.09 -0.81 -27.07
N ARG A 578 -14.06 -1.28 -25.82
CA ARG A 578 -14.44 -0.54 -24.63
C ARG A 578 -13.69 -1.07 -23.42
N PHE A 579 -13.32 -0.19 -22.49
CA PHE A 579 -12.55 -0.53 -21.29
C PHE A 579 -13.32 -0.18 -20.02
N LYS A 580 -13.22 -1.02 -18.98
CA LYS A 580 -13.67 -0.71 -17.62
C LYS A 580 -12.48 -0.74 -16.67
N THR A 581 -12.47 0.18 -15.70
CA THR A 581 -11.35 0.33 -14.74
C THR A 581 -11.73 -0.11 -13.34
N SER A 582 -10.71 -0.30 -12.50
CA SER A 582 -10.83 -0.60 -11.07
C SER A 582 -11.51 0.47 -10.24
N LYS A 583 -11.60 1.71 -10.74
CA LYS A 583 -12.39 2.81 -10.14
C LYS A 583 -13.84 2.85 -10.65
N GLY A 584 -14.28 1.84 -11.42
CA GLY A 584 -15.63 1.74 -11.97
C GLY A 584 -15.89 2.65 -13.19
N ARG A 585 -14.87 3.31 -13.73
CA ARG A 585 -14.99 4.11 -14.96
C ARG A 585 -15.12 3.18 -16.16
N THR A 586 -16.04 3.51 -17.06
CA THR A 586 -16.22 2.81 -18.35
C THR A 586 -15.93 3.80 -19.47
N SER A 587 -15.07 3.43 -20.43
CA SER A 587 -14.79 4.25 -21.60
C SER A 587 -16.00 4.31 -22.55
N PRO A 588 -16.08 5.30 -23.46
CA PRO A 588 -16.94 5.18 -24.65
C PRO A 588 -16.59 3.91 -25.44
N ALA A 589 -17.54 3.42 -26.25
CA ALA A 589 -17.20 2.42 -27.26
C ALA A 589 -16.41 3.10 -28.39
N PHE A 590 -15.19 2.64 -28.62
CA PHE A 590 -14.36 3.03 -29.74
C PHE A 590 -14.77 2.17 -30.94
N GLY A 591 -15.17 2.78 -32.05
CA GLY A 591 -15.61 2.07 -33.25
C GLY A 591 -17.09 1.69 -33.26
N ASN A 592 -17.48 0.83 -34.20
CA ASN A 592 -18.87 0.48 -34.45
C ASN A 592 -19.23 -0.81 -33.72
N VAL A 593 -20.19 -0.76 -32.79
CA VAL A 593 -20.62 -1.92 -32.00
C VAL A 593 -21.50 -2.85 -32.85
N VAL A 594 -20.87 -3.58 -33.76
CA VAL A 594 -21.51 -4.44 -34.77
C VAL A 594 -20.72 -5.75 -34.88
N GLY A 595 -21.41 -6.88 -34.87
CA GLY A 595 -20.80 -8.22 -34.93
C GLY A 595 -20.84 -8.99 -33.59
N ARG A 596 -20.06 -10.07 -33.50
CA ARG A 596 -19.98 -10.93 -32.31
C ARG A 596 -19.26 -10.18 -31.18
N LYS A 597 -19.85 -10.18 -29.98
CA LYS A 597 -19.24 -9.58 -28.78
C LYS A 597 -18.17 -10.49 -28.18
N PHE A 598 -17.11 -9.88 -27.65
CA PHE A 598 -16.11 -10.55 -26.80
C PHE A 598 -15.85 -9.73 -25.54
N VAL A 599 -15.41 -10.40 -24.48
CA VAL A 599 -15.06 -9.80 -23.18
C VAL A 599 -13.84 -10.51 -22.62
N PHE A 600 -12.81 -9.75 -22.29
CA PHE A 600 -11.68 -10.15 -21.45
C PHE A 600 -11.90 -9.53 -20.08
N GLU A 601 -12.27 -10.35 -19.09
CA GLU A 601 -12.51 -9.92 -17.72
C GLU A 601 -11.75 -10.83 -16.76
N GLU A 602 -11.03 -10.22 -15.82
CA GLU A 602 -10.36 -10.96 -14.77
C GLU A 602 -10.43 -10.20 -13.44
N LYS A 603 -11.20 -10.75 -12.49
CA LYS A 603 -11.66 -10.05 -11.27
C LYS A 603 -10.53 -9.75 -10.28
N LYS A 604 -9.38 -10.43 -10.40
CA LYS A 604 -8.23 -10.30 -9.50
C LYS A 604 -6.96 -9.76 -10.15
N PHE A 605 -7.03 -9.37 -11.42
CA PHE A 605 -5.85 -8.94 -12.18
C PHE A 605 -6.13 -7.64 -12.95
N LYS A 606 -5.07 -6.93 -13.30
CA LYS A 606 -5.10 -5.70 -14.10
C LYS A 606 -4.53 -5.94 -15.48
N LEU A 607 -5.04 -5.24 -16.49
CA LEU A 607 -4.46 -5.28 -17.83
C LEU A 607 -3.02 -4.75 -17.80
N ILE A 608 -2.09 -5.57 -18.28
CA ILE A 608 -0.65 -5.28 -18.32
C ILE A 608 -0.04 -5.40 -19.72
N GLY A 609 -0.82 -5.78 -20.72
CA GLY A 609 -0.35 -5.95 -22.09
C GLY A 609 -1.47 -6.38 -23.04
N PHE A 610 -1.25 -6.19 -24.33
CA PHE A 610 -2.08 -6.74 -25.39
C PHE A 610 -1.25 -7.66 -26.31
N SER A 611 -1.93 -8.54 -27.01
CA SER A 611 -1.39 -9.27 -28.16
C SER A 611 -2.41 -9.26 -29.29
N GLY A 612 -2.01 -9.59 -30.51
CA GLY A 612 -2.97 -9.58 -31.62
C GLY A 612 -2.38 -9.91 -32.97
N ARG A 613 -3.15 -9.59 -34.02
CA ARG A 613 -2.72 -9.58 -35.41
C ARG A 613 -3.20 -8.29 -36.08
N SER A 614 -2.37 -7.72 -36.94
CA SER A 614 -2.74 -6.50 -37.67
C SER A 614 -2.10 -6.40 -39.06
N GLY A 615 -2.84 -5.81 -39.99
CA GLY A 615 -2.38 -5.35 -41.31
C GLY A 615 -2.80 -3.88 -41.51
N ASP A 616 -3.62 -3.60 -42.54
CA ASP A 616 -4.25 -2.29 -42.70
C ASP A 616 -5.35 -2.01 -41.64
N VAL A 617 -5.84 -3.05 -40.95
CA VAL A 617 -6.77 -3.00 -39.81
C VAL A 617 -6.32 -3.95 -38.69
N ILE A 618 -6.96 -3.88 -37.51
CA ILE A 618 -6.73 -4.84 -36.43
C ILE A 618 -7.56 -6.11 -36.70
N ASP A 619 -6.88 -7.18 -37.12
CA ASP A 619 -7.47 -8.47 -37.46
C ASP A 619 -7.98 -9.22 -36.22
N ALA A 620 -7.15 -9.27 -35.17
CA ALA A 620 -7.47 -9.96 -33.92
C ALA A 620 -6.80 -9.32 -32.71
N LEU A 621 -7.43 -9.43 -31.54
CA LEU A 621 -6.92 -8.88 -30.28
C LEU A 621 -7.02 -9.91 -29.15
N GLY A 622 -5.97 -10.03 -28.35
CA GLY A 622 -5.89 -10.74 -27.07
C GLY A 622 -5.31 -9.83 -26.00
N ALA A 623 -5.41 -10.21 -24.73
CA ALA A 623 -5.04 -9.37 -23.60
C ALA A 623 -4.31 -10.14 -22.49
N HIS A 624 -3.40 -9.46 -21.79
CA HIS A 624 -2.60 -9.99 -20.69
C HIS A 624 -2.98 -9.30 -19.39
N PHE A 625 -3.35 -10.06 -18.35
CA PHE A 625 -3.79 -9.55 -17.06
C PHE A 625 -2.88 -10.02 -15.92
N GLY A 626 -2.28 -9.11 -15.13
CA GLY A 626 -1.34 -9.43 -14.05
C GLY A 626 -1.72 -8.92 -12.65
N PRO A 627 -1.03 -9.36 -11.57
CA PRO A 627 -1.35 -9.03 -10.17
C PRO A 627 -1.21 -7.54 -9.84
N TYR A 628 -2.02 -7.11 -8.87
CA TYR A 628 -1.83 -5.82 -8.18
C TYR A 628 -0.43 -5.77 -7.57
N PRO A 629 0.28 -4.62 -7.61
CA PRO A 629 1.51 -4.47 -6.86
C PRO A 629 1.22 -4.62 -5.36
N ALA A 630 2.07 -5.34 -4.63
CA ALA A 630 2.06 -5.29 -3.17
C ALA A 630 2.42 -3.86 -2.70
N PRO A 631 1.90 -3.38 -1.55
CA PRO A 631 2.29 -2.08 -1.00
C PRO A 631 3.81 -2.06 -0.76
N THR A 632 4.50 -1.15 -1.43
CA THR A 632 5.92 -0.88 -1.17
C THR A 632 6.04 -0.28 0.24
N PRO A 633 6.98 -0.73 1.09
CA PRO A 633 7.32 -0.01 2.31
C PRO A 633 7.72 1.43 1.97
N ALA A 634 7.23 2.39 2.74
CA ALA A 634 7.65 3.78 2.62
C ALA A 634 9.18 3.87 2.77
N PRO A 635 9.90 4.57 1.88
CA PRO A 635 11.32 4.82 2.08
C PRO A 635 11.52 5.72 3.30
N THR A 636 12.43 5.30 4.18
CA THR A 636 12.94 6.04 5.34
C THR A 636 13.66 7.32 4.87
N PRO A 637 13.51 8.48 5.54
CA PRO A 637 13.96 9.77 4.99
C PRO A 637 15.48 9.98 5.11
N SER A 638 16.14 10.39 4.02
CA SER A 638 17.49 10.99 4.05
C SER A 638 17.50 12.28 3.23
N SER A 639 18.01 13.37 3.80
CA SER A 639 17.95 14.78 3.38
C SER A 639 18.68 15.11 2.06
N ALA A 640 18.23 14.57 0.92
CA ALA A 640 18.89 14.75 -0.37
C ALA A 640 18.28 15.92 -1.19
N THR A 641 19.15 16.78 -1.73
CA THR A 641 18.82 17.69 -2.84
C THR A 641 18.98 16.95 -4.17
N SER A 642 18.03 17.12 -5.10
CA SER A 642 18.04 16.57 -6.46
C SER A 642 18.19 17.69 -7.50
N LYS A 643 19.05 17.50 -8.51
CA LYS A 643 19.31 18.47 -9.59
C LYS A 643 18.80 17.91 -10.91
N MET A 644 17.98 18.64 -11.65
CA MET A 644 17.26 18.20 -12.86
C MET A 644 17.55 19.12 -14.05
N GLY A 645 17.76 18.57 -15.25
CA GLY A 645 18.11 19.34 -16.44
C GLY A 645 19.61 19.70 -16.52
N PRO A 646 20.02 20.72 -17.31
CA PRO A 646 19.16 21.62 -18.08
C PRO A 646 18.72 21.01 -19.41
N LEU A 647 17.52 21.38 -19.86
CA LEU A 647 16.98 21.04 -21.19
C LEU A 647 16.86 22.30 -22.04
N GLY A 648 17.22 22.19 -23.32
CA GLY A 648 17.26 23.30 -24.28
C GLY A 648 18.53 23.31 -25.13
N GLY A 649 18.94 24.49 -25.61
CA GLY A 649 20.11 24.71 -26.45
C GLY A 649 21.44 24.76 -25.72
N ASN A 650 22.51 24.61 -26.49
CA ASN A 650 23.90 24.58 -26.03
C ASN A 650 24.62 25.93 -26.18
N LYS A 651 23.94 26.98 -26.64
CA LYS A 651 24.47 28.37 -26.67
C LYS A 651 24.34 29.02 -25.28
N GLY A 652 24.44 30.34 -25.20
CA GLY A 652 24.31 31.11 -23.95
C GLY A 652 25.43 30.88 -22.93
N ASN A 653 25.50 31.77 -21.93
CA ASN A 653 26.42 31.60 -20.80
C ASN A 653 25.76 30.71 -19.74
N THR A 654 26.54 29.79 -19.17
CA THR A 654 26.04 28.92 -18.10
C THR A 654 25.76 29.72 -16.83
N PHE A 655 24.65 29.42 -16.15
CA PHE A 655 24.33 29.95 -14.83
C PHE A 655 23.89 28.83 -13.88
N ASP A 656 24.11 29.02 -12.58
CA ASP A 656 23.63 28.15 -11.50
C ASP A 656 23.39 29.02 -10.25
N ASP A 657 22.14 29.07 -9.78
CA ASP A 657 21.76 29.83 -8.59
C ASP A 657 22.21 29.16 -7.28
N GLY A 658 22.63 27.90 -7.33
CA GLY A 658 22.95 27.09 -6.16
C GLY A 658 21.71 26.64 -5.38
N ILE A 659 21.92 26.26 -4.12
CA ILE A 659 20.87 25.80 -3.21
C ILE A 659 20.48 26.93 -2.25
N LEU A 660 19.23 27.38 -2.32
CA LEU A 660 18.62 28.41 -1.48
C LEU A 660 17.46 27.81 -0.66
N ASP A 661 16.76 28.59 0.17
CA ASP A 661 15.74 28.01 1.06
C ASP A 661 14.42 27.73 0.32
N GLY A 662 14.02 28.63 -0.58
CA GLY A 662 12.85 28.46 -1.46
C GLY A 662 12.50 29.73 -2.22
N VAL A 663 11.52 29.67 -3.12
CA VAL A 663 11.15 30.76 -4.03
C VAL A 663 9.96 31.55 -3.49
N LYS A 664 10.07 32.88 -3.41
CA LYS A 664 8.95 33.80 -3.07
C LYS A 664 8.27 34.38 -4.30
N LYS A 665 9.04 34.66 -5.36
CA LYS A 665 8.53 35.30 -6.57
C LYS A 665 9.36 34.95 -7.79
N ILE A 666 8.70 34.76 -8.93
CA ILE A 666 9.32 34.60 -10.25
C ILE A 666 8.77 35.69 -11.18
N THR A 667 9.65 36.32 -11.94
CA THR A 667 9.30 37.21 -13.06
C THR A 667 9.89 36.65 -14.34
N ILE A 668 9.06 36.42 -15.35
CA ILE A 668 9.49 35.89 -16.65
C ILE A 668 9.21 36.91 -17.75
N GLY A 669 10.21 37.14 -18.59
CA GLY A 669 10.07 37.83 -19.87
C GLY A 669 9.93 36.82 -21.00
N ALA A 670 8.93 37.00 -21.85
CA ALA A 670 8.73 36.19 -23.05
C ALA A 670 8.38 37.08 -24.25
N ASP A 671 8.95 36.78 -25.41
CA ASP A 671 8.55 37.36 -26.70
C ASP A 671 7.92 36.28 -27.59
N GLU A 672 7.52 36.64 -28.82
CA GLU A 672 6.93 35.69 -29.78
C GLU A 672 7.89 34.51 -30.12
N TYR A 673 9.19 34.65 -29.85
CA TYR A 673 10.20 33.66 -30.20
C TYR A 673 10.64 32.78 -29.05
N SER A 674 10.67 33.24 -27.79
CA SER A 674 11.23 32.47 -26.67
C SER A 674 10.97 33.09 -25.28
N ILE A 675 11.31 32.34 -24.24
CA ILE A 675 11.59 32.90 -22.92
C ILE A 675 12.92 33.66 -22.99
N THR A 676 12.88 34.96 -22.73
CA THR A 676 14.03 35.85 -22.89
C THR A 676 14.73 36.16 -21.57
N PHE A 677 13.97 36.16 -20.46
CA PHE A 677 14.42 36.60 -19.15
C PHE A 677 13.75 35.83 -18.02
N ILE A 678 14.51 35.53 -16.97
CA ILE A 678 13.98 35.02 -15.71
C ILE A 678 14.64 35.75 -14.54
N LYS A 679 13.82 36.27 -13.63
CA LYS A 679 14.23 36.83 -12.34
C LYS A 679 13.55 36.05 -11.23
N ILE A 680 14.32 35.59 -10.26
CA ILE A 680 13.82 34.84 -9.12
C ILE A 680 14.21 35.55 -7.83
N GLU A 681 13.23 35.72 -6.94
CA GLU A 681 13.43 36.20 -5.57
C GLU A 681 13.31 34.99 -4.64
N TYR A 682 14.45 34.58 -4.08
CA TYR A 682 14.57 33.45 -3.16
C TYR A 682 14.61 33.92 -1.71
N GLU A 683 14.16 33.08 -0.79
CA GLU A 683 14.46 33.21 0.63
C GLU A 683 15.79 32.53 0.96
N LYS A 684 16.59 33.17 1.81
CA LYS A 684 17.76 32.56 2.45
C LYS A 684 17.97 33.14 3.84
N LYS A 685 17.80 32.33 4.89
CA LYS A 685 17.96 32.71 6.30
C LYS A 685 17.19 33.98 6.69
N GLY A 686 15.94 34.11 6.25
CA GLY A 686 15.09 35.26 6.59
C GLY A 686 15.28 36.51 5.71
N LYS A 687 16.12 36.44 4.66
CA LYS A 687 16.40 37.55 3.72
C LYS A 687 16.09 37.13 2.28
N VAL A 688 15.71 38.12 1.46
CA VAL A 688 15.45 37.92 0.03
C VAL A 688 16.75 38.03 -0.78
N GLU A 689 17.14 36.98 -1.49
CA GLU A 689 18.21 36.97 -2.49
C GLU A 689 17.62 37.00 -3.91
N ILE A 690 18.11 37.88 -4.78
CA ILE A 690 17.62 38.04 -6.16
C ILE A 690 18.63 37.45 -7.15
N ARG A 691 18.15 36.65 -8.10
CA ARG A 691 18.92 36.10 -9.23
C ARG A 691 18.24 36.44 -10.55
N GLU A 692 19.02 36.79 -11.58
CA GLU A 692 18.52 37.22 -12.88
C GLU A 692 19.34 36.58 -14.01
N HIS A 693 18.66 36.03 -15.01
CA HIS A 693 19.27 35.37 -16.16
C HIS A 693 18.56 35.77 -17.47
N GLY A 694 19.33 35.83 -18.56
CA GLY A 694 18.82 36.24 -19.88
C GLY A 694 18.73 37.76 -20.07
N THR A 695 18.00 38.19 -21.10
CA THR A 695 17.83 39.61 -21.47
C THR A 695 16.40 40.04 -21.24
N LYS A 696 16.19 41.05 -20.38
CA LYS A 696 14.87 41.59 -20.02
C LYS A 696 14.16 42.25 -21.22
N ARG A 697 13.49 41.43 -22.03
CA ARG A 697 12.79 41.79 -23.28
C ARG A 697 11.45 41.05 -23.38
N GLY A 698 10.47 41.60 -24.10
CA GLY A 698 9.15 40.98 -24.27
C GLY A 698 8.21 41.29 -23.10
N GLU A 699 7.08 40.58 -23.05
CA GLU A 699 6.07 40.76 -22.01
C GLU A 699 6.57 40.17 -20.68
N LEU A 700 6.59 41.00 -19.62
CA LEU A 700 6.99 40.58 -18.29
C LEU A 700 5.77 40.19 -17.46
N LYS A 701 5.72 38.93 -17.03
CA LYS A 701 4.68 38.41 -16.14
C LYS A 701 5.29 37.93 -14.83
N GLN A 702 4.52 38.06 -13.75
CA GLN A 702 4.96 37.71 -12.39
C GLN A 702 4.14 36.55 -11.83
N PHE A 703 4.79 35.68 -11.08
CA PHE A 703 4.17 34.62 -10.29
C PHE A 703 4.67 34.70 -8.85
N PHE A 704 3.72 34.78 -7.91
CA PHE A 704 3.98 34.88 -6.48
C PHE A 704 3.75 33.51 -5.83
N VAL A 705 4.62 33.16 -4.89
CA VAL A 705 4.58 31.91 -4.13
C VAL A 705 4.50 32.27 -2.65
N ASP A 706 3.48 31.75 -1.95
CA ASP A 706 3.24 31.96 -0.51
C ASP A 706 4.27 31.19 0.36
N TYR A 707 5.56 31.47 0.19
CA TYR A 707 6.64 30.79 0.90
C TYR A 707 6.78 31.29 2.35
N PRO A 708 6.90 30.41 3.38
CA PRO A 708 7.19 28.97 3.28
C PRO A 708 5.97 28.04 3.22
N ASN A 709 4.74 28.56 3.32
CA ASN A 709 3.50 27.76 3.36
C ASN A 709 3.19 27.04 2.03
N GLU A 710 3.75 27.55 0.94
CA GLU A 710 3.67 27.03 -0.41
C GLU A 710 5.05 27.14 -1.05
N TYR A 711 5.42 26.15 -1.84
CA TYR A 711 6.69 26.10 -2.54
C TYR A 711 6.50 25.41 -3.89
N ILE A 712 7.37 25.68 -4.85
CA ILE A 712 7.28 25.07 -6.18
C ILE A 712 7.78 23.63 -6.11
N THR A 713 6.98 22.67 -6.59
CA THR A 713 7.28 21.23 -6.64
C THR A 713 7.60 20.74 -8.04
N ALA A 714 7.20 21.49 -9.07
CA ALA A 714 7.53 21.20 -10.45
C ALA A 714 7.82 22.45 -11.27
N VAL A 715 8.75 22.32 -12.22
CA VAL A 715 9.01 23.30 -13.28
C VAL A 715 8.78 22.60 -14.61
N GLY A 716 7.79 23.02 -15.38
CA GLY A 716 7.55 22.48 -16.71
C GLY A 716 7.61 23.54 -17.80
N GLY A 717 7.57 23.11 -19.05
CA GLY A 717 7.69 24.00 -20.19
C GLY A 717 7.90 23.26 -21.50
N SER A 718 8.34 23.99 -22.52
CA SER A 718 8.74 23.43 -23.80
C SER A 718 9.98 24.12 -24.36
N TYR A 719 10.73 23.42 -25.22
CA TYR A 719 11.83 23.98 -25.98
C TYR A 719 11.78 23.51 -27.43
N LYS A 720 12.31 24.33 -28.34
CA LYS A 720 12.30 24.05 -29.78
C LYS A 720 13.55 24.57 -30.46
N HIS A 721 14.05 23.83 -31.43
CA HIS A 721 15.07 24.32 -32.36
C HIS A 721 14.47 25.36 -33.31
N ILE A 722 15.09 26.54 -33.36
CA ILE A 722 14.73 27.64 -34.26
C ILE A 722 15.76 27.67 -35.39
N PHE A 723 15.35 27.16 -36.55
CA PHE A 723 16.22 27.00 -37.72
C PHE A 723 16.90 28.29 -38.16
N ASN A 724 16.22 29.44 -38.10
CA ASN A 724 16.79 30.74 -38.51
C ASN A 724 17.95 31.22 -37.63
N TYR A 725 18.01 30.80 -36.37
CA TYR A 725 19.07 31.16 -35.43
C TYR A 725 20.01 29.98 -35.12
N ASP A 726 19.77 28.83 -35.78
CA ASP A 726 20.38 27.53 -35.53
C ASP A 726 20.66 27.30 -34.04
N THR A 727 19.60 27.41 -33.23
CA THR A 727 19.69 27.22 -31.78
C THR A 727 18.39 26.70 -31.22
N THR A 728 18.46 25.96 -30.13
CA THR A 728 17.28 25.51 -29.38
C THR A 728 17.03 26.47 -28.23
N LEU A 729 15.83 27.05 -28.16
CA LEU A 729 15.46 27.98 -27.10
C LEU A 729 14.32 27.41 -26.25
N VAL A 730 14.30 27.78 -24.97
CA VAL A 730 13.14 27.56 -24.11
C VAL A 730 11.99 28.43 -24.60
N LYS A 731 10.88 27.81 -25.00
CA LYS A 731 9.71 28.45 -25.61
C LYS A 731 8.64 28.80 -24.59
N SER A 732 8.52 27.99 -23.55
CA SER A 732 7.56 28.24 -22.48
C SER A 732 8.03 27.70 -21.14
N LEU A 733 7.46 28.25 -20.07
CA LEU A 733 7.62 27.78 -18.70
C LEU A 733 6.28 27.83 -17.96
N TYR A 734 6.09 26.91 -17.01
CA TYR A 734 5.05 26.94 -16.00
C TYR A 734 5.58 26.32 -14.70
N PHE A 735 4.94 26.64 -13.58
CA PHE A 735 5.36 26.20 -12.25
C PHE A 735 4.19 25.57 -11.53
N THR A 736 4.39 24.39 -10.93
CA THR A 736 3.40 23.75 -10.06
C THR A 736 3.87 23.84 -8.61
N THR A 737 2.96 24.19 -7.70
CA THR A 737 3.24 24.35 -6.28
C THR A 737 2.84 23.13 -5.46
N SER A 738 3.30 23.07 -4.20
CA SER A 738 2.95 22.06 -3.21
C SER A 738 1.46 22.08 -2.82
N LYS A 739 0.71 23.13 -3.16
CA LYS A 739 -0.76 23.19 -3.02
C LYS A 739 -1.51 22.74 -4.28
N GLY A 740 -0.78 22.23 -5.30
CA GLY A 740 -1.35 21.80 -6.58
C GLY A 740 -1.71 22.93 -7.54
N PHE A 741 -1.39 24.19 -7.21
CA PHE A 741 -1.61 25.32 -8.11
C PHE A 741 -0.57 25.32 -9.23
N THR A 742 -1.00 25.48 -10.47
CA THR A 742 -0.09 25.66 -11.62
C THR A 742 -0.17 27.09 -12.13
N SER A 743 0.97 27.75 -12.28
CA SER A 743 1.05 29.11 -12.80
C SER A 743 0.42 29.22 -14.19
N PRO A 744 -0.03 30.42 -14.61
CA PRO A 744 -0.25 30.68 -16.03
C PRO A 744 0.98 30.29 -16.84
N LEU A 745 0.76 29.87 -18.08
CA LEU A 745 1.84 29.56 -19.01
C LEU A 745 2.58 30.87 -19.36
N PHE A 746 3.90 30.85 -19.21
CA PHE A 746 4.79 31.89 -19.72
C PHE A 746 5.31 31.49 -21.08
N GLY A 747 5.24 32.37 -22.08
CA GLY A 747 5.55 32.03 -23.47
C GLY A 747 4.49 31.14 -24.12
N GLU A 748 4.89 30.39 -25.15
CA GLU A 748 3.98 29.53 -25.94
C GLU A 748 4.49 28.09 -25.97
N MET A 749 3.60 27.12 -25.70
CA MET A 749 3.93 25.70 -25.77
C MET A 749 4.17 25.29 -27.22
N MET A 750 5.44 25.07 -27.59
CA MET A 750 5.82 24.70 -28.94
C MET A 750 7.12 23.89 -28.94
N GLY A 751 7.11 22.71 -29.56
CA GLY A 751 8.28 21.83 -29.62
C GLY A 751 8.21 20.68 -28.62
N THR A 752 9.35 20.37 -27.97
CA THR A 752 9.45 19.26 -27.01
C THR A 752 9.10 19.75 -25.62
N GLU A 753 8.11 19.12 -24.99
CA GLU A 753 7.68 19.43 -23.62
C GLU A 753 8.60 18.78 -22.60
N PHE A 754 8.76 19.42 -21.44
CA PHE A 754 9.50 18.88 -20.31
C PHE A 754 8.84 19.25 -18.99
N GLU A 755 9.12 18.44 -17.97
CA GLU A 755 8.73 18.72 -16.59
C GLU A 755 9.80 18.17 -15.65
N PHE A 756 10.34 19.04 -14.79
CA PHE A 756 11.23 18.69 -13.70
C PHE A 756 10.42 18.59 -12.41
N LYS A 757 10.54 17.47 -11.69
CA LYS A 757 9.91 17.24 -10.39
C LYS A 757 10.95 16.70 -9.41
N GLY A 758 10.97 17.22 -8.18
CA GLY A 758 11.80 16.67 -7.11
C GLY A 758 11.26 15.34 -6.59
N GLU A 759 12.15 14.45 -6.15
CA GLU A 759 11.74 13.23 -5.44
C GLU A 759 10.96 13.58 -4.16
N ASN A 760 9.88 12.85 -3.85
CA ASN A 760 9.02 13.06 -2.67
C ASN A 760 8.49 14.49 -2.50
N GLU A 761 8.00 15.12 -3.57
CA GLU A 761 7.51 16.52 -3.55
C GLU A 761 8.59 17.54 -3.12
N GLY A 762 9.84 17.32 -3.53
CA GLY A 762 10.94 18.24 -3.22
C GLY A 762 10.63 19.69 -3.59
N LYS A 763 11.04 20.63 -2.74
CA LYS A 763 10.86 22.08 -2.94
C LYS A 763 11.92 22.62 -3.90
N LEU A 764 11.53 23.45 -4.85
CA LEU A 764 12.45 24.15 -5.75
C LEU A 764 13.32 25.12 -4.94
N VAL A 765 14.63 24.92 -4.97
CA VAL A 765 15.63 25.68 -4.21
C VAL A 765 16.62 26.45 -5.09
N GLY A 766 16.57 26.27 -6.41
CA GLY A 766 17.44 26.99 -7.33
C GLY A 766 17.15 26.65 -8.80
N PHE A 767 17.58 27.52 -9.72
CA PHE A 767 17.65 27.24 -11.15
C PHE A 767 19.10 27.13 -11.60
N HIS A 768 19.32 26.37 -12.66
CA HIS A 768 20.57 26.39 -13.40
C HIS A 768 20.29 26.24 -14.90
N GLY A 769 21.20 26.63 -15.77
CA GLY A 769 20.91 26.63 -17.19
C GLY A 769 21.93 27.39 -18.01
N ARG A 770 21.47 27.86 -19.17
CA ARG A 770 22.22 28.69 -20.11
C ARG A 770 21.36 29.86 -20.53
N GLY A 771 21.89 31.07 -20.39
CA GLY A 771 21.19 32.30 -20.72
C GLY A 771 22.11 33.33 -21.38
N GLY A 772 21.58 34.04 -22.36
CA GLY A 772 22.25 35.14 -23.06
C GLY A 772 21.21 36.10 -23.62
N TYR A 773 21.06 36.12 -24.95
CA TYR A 773 20.02 36.91 -25.62
C TYR A 773 18.59 36.37 -25.36
N ALA A 774 18.49 35.09 -25.01
CA ALA A 774 17.30 34.41 -24.52
C ALA A 774 17.71 33.34 -23.47
N ILE A 775 16.75 32.61 -22.92
CA ILE A 775 17.02 31.41 -22.12
C ILE A 775 17.20 30.23 -23.08
N ASP A 776 18.45 29.85 -23.32
CA ASP A 776 18.81 28.75 -24.20
C ASP A 776 18.45 27.40 -23.58
N ALA A 777 18.79 27.18 -22.30
CA ALA A 777 18.44 25.96 -21.57
C ALA A 777 18.14 26.23 -20.10
N ILE A 778 17.29 25.39 -19.51
CA ILE A 778 16.83 25.55 -18.12
C ILE A 778 16.78 24.21 -17.40
N GLY A 779 17.19 24.23 -16.13
CA GLY A 779 17.22 23.14 -15.17
C GLY A 779 16.91 23.66 -13.77
N ALA A 780 16.63 22.76 -12.85
CA ALA A 780 16.09 23.07 -11.53
C ALA A 780 16.74 22.21 -10.43
N HIS A 781 17.02 22.83 -9.29
CA HIS A 781 17.40 22.15 -8.07
C HIS A 781 16.19 22.02 -7.15
N PHE A 782 15.93 20.81 -6.67
CA PHE A 782 14.92 20.53 -5.67
C PHE A 782 15.60 20.03 -4.39
N ALA A 783 15.13 20.44 -3.22
CA ALA A 783 15.53 19.88 -1.94
C ALA A 783 14.39 19.03 -1.41
N GLN A 784 14.69 17.89 -0.77
CA GLN A 784 13.70 17.29 0.11
C GLN A 784 13.21 18.38 1.08
N ALA A 785 11.90 18.53 1.22
CA ALA A 785 11.37 19.38 2.25
C ALA A 785 11.91 18.82 3.57
N THR A 786 12.97 19.41 4.11
CA THR A 786 13.27 19.28 5.52
C THR A 786 12.03 19.83 6.18
N THR A 787 11.17 18.92 6.60
CA THR A 787 10.43 19.18 7.81
C THR A 787 11.52 19.44 8.86
N SER A 788 11.92 20.70 9.03
CA SER A 788 11.54 21.26 10.32
C SER A 788 10.07 20.92 10.43
N SER A 789 9.76 19.79 11.06
CA SER A 789 8.50 19.66 11.74
C SER A 789 8.61 20.69 12.86
N SER A 790 8.53 21.98 12.51
CA SER A 790 7.62 22.79 13.29
C SER A 790 6.27 22.15 12.99
N SER A 791 5.93 21.09 13.72
CA SER A 791 4.56 20.99 14.16
C SER A 791 4.22 22.39 14.63
N SER A 792 3.22 23.02 14.03
CA SER A 792 2.77 24.31 14.51
C SER A 792 2.42 24.11 15.97
N LEU A 793 3.24 24.68 16.85
CA LEU A 793 3.00 24.63 18.27
C LEU A 793 1.92 25.67 18.53
N ILE A 794 0.71 25.20 18.79
CA ILE A 794 -0.43 26.06 19.09
C ILE A 794 -0.59 26.10 20.60
N LYS A 795 -0.48 27.29 21.19
CA LYS A 795 -0.90 27.52 22.57
C LYS A 795 -2.40 27.83 22.58
N MET A 796 -3.22 26.86 22.97
CA MET A 796 -4.66 27.07 23.16
C MET A 796 -4.89 27.89 24.43
N GLU A 797 -5.82 28.84 24.39
CA GLU A 797 -6.17 29.63 25.56
C GLU A 797 -6.68 28.75 26.71
N ALA A 798 -6.37 29.16 27.94
CA ALA A 798 -6.82 28.44 29.12
C ALA A 798 -8.33 28.64 29.33
N VAL A 799 -9.04 27.55 29.62
CA VAL A 799 -10.48 27.54 29.92
C VAL A 799 -10.67 27.48 31.43
N GLY A 800 -11.62 28.27 31.96
CA GLY A 800 -11.87 28.42 33.39
C GLY A 800 -11.74 29.86 33.89
N GLY A 801 -11.60 30.03 35.20
CA GLY A 801 -11.43 31.33 35.83
C GLY A 801 -10.00 31.88 35.70
N LYS A 802 -9.86 33.21 35.77
CA LYS A 802 -8.56 33.87 35.90
C LYS A 802 -8.17 33.92 37.37
N GLY A 803 -7.41 32.93 37.82
CA GLY A 803 -6.80 32.92 39.17
C GLY A 803 -5.77 34.03 39.35
N GLU A 804 -5.35 34.26 40.60
CA GLU A 804 -4.36 35.29 40.96
C GLU A 804 -2.94 34.92 40.50
N GLU A 805 -2.59 33.62 40.52
CA GLU A 805 -1.31 33.09 40.05
C GLU A 805 -1.49 32.28 38.76
N THR A 806 -0.70 32.60 37.74
CA THR A 806 -0.66 31.86 36.47
C THR A 806 0.53 30.93 36.41
N PHE A 807 0.38 29.80 35.73
CA PHE A 807 1.46 28.86 35.46
C PHE A 807 1.57 28.56 33.96
N ASP A 808 2.79 28.25 33.53
CA ASP A 808 3.09 27.88 32.15
C ASP A 808 4.27 26.92 32.14
N ASP A 809 4.01 25.64 31.89
CA ASP A 809 5.07 24.63 31.89
C ASP A 809 5.89 24.68 30.59
N GLY A 810 5.37 25.32 29.54
CA GLY A 810 5.92 25.27 28.20
C GLY A 810 5.58 23.96 27.47
N SER A 811 6.32 23.68 26.38
CA SER A 811 6.13 22.51 25.52
C SER A 811 7.32 21.53 25.61
N PHE A 812 6.98 20.25 25.56
CA PHE A 812 7.87 19.11 25.76
C PHE A 812 7.63 18.03 24.69
N ASP A 813 8.55 17.07 24.56
CA ASP A 813 8.46 16.02 23.54
C ASP A 813 7.30 15.05 23.82
N HIS A 814 7.02 14.82 25.11
CA HIS A 814 6.00 13.89 25.56
C HIS A 814 5.47 14.20 26.96
N VAL A 815 4.17 14.02 27.16
CA VAL A 815 3.53 14.01 28.49
C VAL A 815 3.49 12.56 28.96
N ARG A 816 4.25 12.21 29.99
CA ARG A 816 4.33 10.84 30.52
C ARG A 816 3.25 10.53 31.53
N LYS A 817 2.91 11.52 32.36
CA LYS A 817 2.03 11.31 33.51
C LYS A 817 1.25 12.57 33.84
N VAL A 818 -0.03 12.40 34.15
CA VAL A 818 -0.87 13.44 34.75
C VAL A 818 -1.36 12.91 36.09
N SER A 819 -1.12 13.66 37.16
CA SER A 819 -1.64 13.33 38.49
C SER A 819 -2.57 14.44 38.94
N VAL A 820 -3.79 14.10 39.33
CA VAL A 820 -4.83 15.07 39.70
C VAL A 820 -5.25 14.80 41.13
N GLY A 821 -5.20 15.83 41.97
CA GLY A 821 -5.72 15.80 43.33
C GLY A 821 -7.05 16.51 43.44
N GLN A 822 -7.98 15.87 44.14
CA GLN A 822 -9.34 16.37 44.28
C GLN A 822 -9.55 17.08 45.62
N GLY A 823 -10.26 18.20 45.60
CA GLY A 823 -10.86 18.84 46.76
C GLY A 823 -12.24 18.25 47.10
N ASN A 824 -13.06 19.01 47.83
CA ASN A 824 -14.42 18.59 48.15
C ASN A 824 -15.37 18.70 46.95
N SER A 825 -15.18 19.71 46.11
CA SER A 825 -16.03 20.03 44.96
C SER A 825 -15.25 20.57 43.74
N HIS A 826 -13.92 20.50 43.76
CA HIS A 826 -13.03 21.09 42.76
C HIS A 826 -11.75 20.27 42.59
N ILE A 827 -10.96 20.56 41.56
CA ILE A 827 -9.59 20.08 41.42
C ILE A 827 -8.67 20.99 42.25
N SER A 828 -8.00 20.42 43.26
CA SER A 828 -7.18 21.19 44.20
C SER A 828 -5.74 21.34 43.72
N TYR A 829 -5.20 20.31 43.06
CA TYR A 829 -3.89 20.37 42.44
C TYR A 829 -3.77 19.46 41.22
N ILE A 830 -2.83 19.80 40.35
CA ILE A 830 -2.45 19.00 39.19
C ILE A 830 -0.93 18.95 39.06
N LYS A 831 -0.42 17.78 38.67
CA LYS A 831 1.01 17.53 38.49
C LYS A 831 1.23 16.85 37.15
N PHE A 832 2.19 17.36 36.39
CA PHE A 832 2.58 16.82 35.11
C PHE A 832 4.02 16.30 35.14
N GLU A 833 4.24 15.10 34.60
CA GLU A 833 5.57 14.57 34.30
C GLU A 833 5.76 14.56 32.79
N TYR A 834 6.79 15.27 32.32
CA TYR A 834 7.13 15.43 30.91
C TYR A 834 8.46 14.74 30.59
N GLU A 835 8.69 14.52 29.30
CA GLU A 835 9.98 14.13 28.74
C GLU A 835 10.47 15.20 27.77
N LYS A 836 11.75 15.59 27.90
CA LYS A 836 12.43 16.49 26.98
C LYS A 836 13.88 16.10 26.83
N ASP A 837 14.33 15.87 25.61
CA ASP A 837 15.70 15.41 25.31
C ASP A 837 16.10 14.15 26.11
N GLY A 838 15.14 13.24 26.30
CA GLY A 838 15.31 12.00 27.09
C GLY A 838 15.40 12.20 28.61
N ARG A 839 15.19 13.42 29.13
CA ARG A 839 15.15 13.72 30.57
C ARG A 839 13.72 13.88 31.07
N ARG A 840 13.48 13.46 32.32
CA ARG A 840 12.18 13.65 32.98
C ARG A 840 12.12 15.01 33.68
N ILE A 841 11.04 15.73 33.45
CA ILE A 841 10.77 17.05 34.04
C ILE A 841 9.40 16.97 34.73
N THR A 842 9.23 17.66 35.85
CA THR A 842 8.00 17.57 36.63
C THR A 842 7.58 18.94 37.13
N HIS A 843 6.31 19.28 36.94
CA HIS A 843 5.69 20.52 37.37
C HIS A 843 4.42 20.21 38.19
N GLU A 844 4.16 20.99 39.23
CA GLU A 844 3.03 20.81 40.13
C GLU A 844 2.40 22.18 40.44
N HIS A 845 1.07 22.24 40.38
CA HIS A 845 0.27 23.47 40.49
C HIS A 845 -0.94 23.23 41.38
N GLY A 846 -1.25 24.17 42.29
CA GLY A 846 -2.31 24.02 43.29
C GLY A 846 -1.84 23.39 44.61
N GLN A 847 -2.77 23.04 45.50
CA GLN A 847 -2.46 22.46 46.82
C GLN A 847 -2.99 21.03 47.00
N ARG A 848 -2.12 20.16 47.54
CA ARG A 848 -2.44 18.77 47.87
C ARG A 848 -3.47 18.72 49.00
N THR A 849 -4.42 17.80 48.87
CA THR A 849 -5.43 17.52 49.89
C THR A 849 -5.24 16.11 50.46
N SER A 850 -5.92 15.81 51.56
CA SER A 850 -5.95 14.47 52.16
C SER A 850 -6.76 13.44 51.36
N ARG A 851 -7.42 13.83 50.26
CA ARG A 851 -8.35 12.99 49.48
C ARG A 851 -7.70 12.09 48.42
N GLY A 852 -6.37 11.98 48.43
CA GLY A 852 -5.63 11.10 47.52
C GLY A 852 -5.44 11.70 46.13
N THR A 853 -4.65 11.00 45.32
CA THR A 853 -4.22 11.44 43.99
C THR A 853 -4.57 10.37 42.97
N GLU A 854 -5.30 10.77 41.94
CA GLU A 854 -5.57 9.90 40.80
C GLU A 854 -4.54 10.18 39.69
N ILE A 855 -4.25 9.15 38.89
CA ILE A 855 -3.13 9.15 37.97
C ILE A 855 -3.56 8.64 36.60
N LEU A 856 -3.15 9.36 35.56
CA LEU A 856 -3.10 8.89 34.18
C LEU A 856 -1.63 8.69 33.76
N GLU A 857 -1.27 7.48 33.38
CA GLU A 857 0.02 7.18 32.75
C GLU A 857 -0.14 7.10 31.23
N VAL A 858 0.80 7.71 30.50
CA VAL A 858 0.78 7.79 29.04
C VAL A 858 2.04 7.12 28.49
N GLY A 859 1.82 6.03 27.75
CA GLY A 859 2.89 5.23 27.14
C GLY A 859 3.75 6.05 26.16
N GLN A 860 4.97 5.58 25.89
CA GLN A 860 5.91 6.28 25.01
C GLN A 860 5.47 6.29 23.53
N ASP A 861 4.61 5.35 23.16
CA ASP A 861 3.96 5.22 21.86
C ASP A 861 2.53 5.81 21.83
N ASP A 862 2.12 6.50 22.89
CA ASP A 862 0.82 7.15 23.02
C ASP A 862 1.01 8.67 23.23
N GLY A 863 -0.09 9.42 23.30
CA GLY A 863 -0.06 10.86 23.56
C GLY A 863 -1.46 11.36 23.85
N ILE A 864 -1.58 12.41 24.65
CA ILE A 864 -2.88 13.03 24.93
C ILE A 864 -3.30 13.84 23.69
N THR A 865 -4.53 13.66 23.21
CA THR A 865 -5.08 14.35 22.04
C THR A 865 -6.11 15.41 22.40
N SER A 866 -6.77 15.26 23.56
CA SER A 866 -7.71 16.26 24.05
C SER A 866 -7.92 16.21 25.56
N VAL A 867 -8.39 17.34 26.08
CA VAL A 867 -8.83 17.53 27.47
C VAL A 867 -10.27 18.02 27.46
N LYS A 868 -11.12 17.35 28.23
CA LYS A 868 -12.46 17.80 28.56
C LYS A 868 -12.41 18.45 29.96
N ALA A 869 -12.82 19.72 30.06
CA ALA A 869 -12.77 20.47 31.30
C ALA A 869 -14.14 21.04 31.67
N TYR A 870 -14.56 20.80 32.92
CA TYR A 870 -15.74 21.43 33.50
C TYR A 870 -15.31 22.43 34.55
N TYR A 871 -15.98 23.59 34.56
CA TYR A 871 -15.70 24.65 35.50
C TYR A 871 -16.96 25.43 35.83
N GLU A 872 -17.00 25.96 37.04
CA GLU A 872 -18.12 26.75 37.53
C GLU A 872 -17.67 27.74 38.58
N LYS A 873 -18.48 28.76 38.84
CA LYS A 873 -18.26 29.67 39.95
C LYS A 873 -18.84 29.08 41.22
N LEU A 874 -17.99 28.51 42.07
CA LEU A 874 -18.37 27.93 43.35
C LEU A 874 -18.81 29.00 44.36
N ASP A 875 -19.70 28.64 45.28
CA ASP A 875 -20.16 29.55 46.33
C ASP A 875 -18.99 30.03 47.20
N GLY A 876 -18.82 31.35 47.30
CA GLY A 876 -17.70 31.99 48.00
C GLY A 876 -16.43 32.17 47.17
N SER A 877 -16.34 31.59 45.96
CA SER A 877 -15.21 31.82 45.05
C SER A 877 -15.36 33.14 44.29
N LYS A 878 -14.25 33.89 44.15
CA LYS A 878 -14.20 35.12 43.34
C LYS A 878 -14.27 34.80 41.84
N THR A 879 -13.76 33.64 41.44
CA THR A 879 -13.53 33.24 40.04
C THR A 879 -14.10 31.84 39.76
N GLU A 880 -14.21 31.46 38.50
CA GLU A 880 -14.55 30.09 38.13
C GLU A 880 -13.40 29.13 38.50
N THR A 881 -13.75 27.91 38.87
CA THR A 881 -12.82 26.88 39.31
C THR A 881 -13.02 25.62 38.48
N ILE A 882 -11.93 24.96 38.09
CA ILE A 882 -11.98 23.66 37.42
C ILE A 882 -12.49 22.63 38.42
N THR A 883 -13.63 22.04 38.09
CA THR A 883 -14.25 21.02 38.93
C THR A 883 -13.95 19.63 38.42
N HIS A 884 -13.77 19.46 37.10
CA HIS A 884 -13.57 18.16 36.46
C HIS A 884 -12.61 18.22 35.29
N LEU A 885 -11.82 17.16 35.14
CA LEU A 885 -10.97 16.92 33.98
C LEU A 885 -11.12 15.50 33.48
N ALA A 886 -11.15 15.32 32.17
CA ALA A 886 -10.95 14.02 31.54
C ALA A 886 -10.04 14.17 30.33
N PHE A 887 -9.21 13.16 30.09
CA PHE A 887 -8.21 13.17 29.04
C PHE A 887 -8.48 12.05 28.06
N LYS A 888 -8.18 12.29 26.78
CA LYS A 888 -8.24 11.28 25.74
C LYS A 888 -6.88 11.13 25.07
N THR A 889 -6.51 9.90 24.74
CA THR A 889 -5.21 9.58 24.13
C THR A 889 -5.29 9.19 22.65
N LEU A 890 -4.15 9.16 21.96
CA LEU A 890 -4.01 8.73 20.56
C LEU A 890 -4.42 7.27 20.36
N LYS A 891 -4.27 6.42 21.39
CA LYS A 891 -4.80 5.05 21.39
C LYS A 891 -6.32 4.99 21.51
N GLY A 892 -7.01 6.12 21.65
CA GLY A 892 -8.46 6.20 21.82
C GLY A 892 -8.94 5.86 23.23
N ILE A 893 -8.04 5.91 24.23
CA ILE A 893 -8.36 5.61 25.62
C ILE A 893 -8.85 6.90 26.30
N ASN A 894 -9.98 6.80 26.99
CA ASN A 894 -10.47 7.84 27.87
C ASN A 894 -9.95 7.59 29.28
N SER A 895 -9.38 8.61 29.92
CA SER A 895 -9.12 8.54 31.36
C SER A 895 -10.43 8.37 32.13
N GLN A 896 -10.36 7.83 33.33
CA GLN A 896 -11.43 8.05 34.29
C GLN A 896 -11.60 9.58 34.50
N PRO A 897 -12.84 10.05 34.70
CA PRO A 897 -13.06 11.45 35.02
C PRO A 897 -12.44 11.78 36.38
N PHE A 898 -11.58 12.77 36.40
CA PHE A 898 -10.99 13.31 37.61
C PHE A 898 -11.93 14.38 38.18
N GLY A 899 -12.39 14.21 39.42
CA GLY A 899 -13.35 15.08 40.10
C GLY A 899 -14.79 14.52 40.13
N LYS A 900 -15.70 15.27 40.76
CA LYS A 900 -17.13 14.93 40.95
C LYS A 900 -18.03 15.26 39.73
N THR A 901 -17.91 14.53 38.62
CA THR A 901 -18.62 14.83 37.35
C THR A 901 -20.04 15.37 37.59
N PRO A 902 -20.38 16.58 37.09
CA PRO A 902 -21.69 17.14 37.32
C PRO A 902 -22.70 16.21 36.68
N VAL A 903 -23.69 15.78 37.47
CA VAL A 903 -24.76 14.90 36.98
C VAL A 903 -25.54 15.58 35.85
N ILE A 904 -25.51 16.92 35.83
CA ILE A 904 -26.26 17.78 34.92
C ILE A 904 -25.44 19.06 34.68
N VAL A 905 -25.03 19.33 33.43
CA VAL A 905 -24.57 20.67 33.05
C VAL A 905 -25.76 21.62 33.06
N ASN A 906 -25.72 22.57 33.99
CA ASN A 906 -26.74 23.58 34.19
C ASN A 906 -26.15 24.97 33.92
N ASP A 907 -26.96 26.03 34.02
CA ASP A 907 -26.54 27.40 33.71
C ASP A 907 -25.29 27.89 34.48
N ARG A 908 -24.91 27.26 35.60
CA ARG A 908 -23.71 27.58 36.38
C ARG A 908 -22.46 26.82 35.95
N THR A 909 -22.61 25.64 35.34
CA THR A 909 -21.50 24.75 34.97
C THR A 909 -21.20 24.91 33.48
N LYS A 910 -19.94 25.13 33.14
CA LYS A 910 -19.47 25.28 31.76
C LYS A 910 -18.60 24.08 31.37
N LEU A 911 -18.68 23.71 30.10
CA LEU A 911 -17.90 22.63 29.50
C LEU A 911 -17.08 23.20 28.33
N SER A 912 -15.78 22.91 28.33
CA SER A 912 -14.89 23.24 27.21
C SER A 912 -14.04 22.03 26.81
N LEU A 913 -13.71 21.96 25.52
CA LEU A 913 -12.81 20.97 24.93
C LEU A 913 -11.54 21.65 24.44
N LEU A 914 -10.38 21.14 24.87
CA LEU A 914 -9.08 21.51 24.33
C LEU A 914 -8.62 20.34 23.44
N GLU A 915 -8.67 20.51 22.12
CA GLU A 915 -8.46 19.43 21.15
C GLU A 915 -7.85 19.96 19.84
N GLY A 916 -7.07 19.12 19.14
CA GLY A 916 -6.57 19.42 17.78
C GLY A 916 -5.12 19.09 17.51
N GLY A 917 -4.57 18.08 18.18
CA GLY A 917 -3.20 17.61 17.97
C GLY A 917 -2.67 16.87 19.19
N LYS A 918 -1.40 16.47 19.15
CA LYS A 918 -0.74 15.90 20.33
C LYS A 918 -0.50 17.02 21.34
N ILE A 919 -1.05 16.90 22.55
CA ILE A 919 -0.77 17.80 23.65
C ILE A 919 0.65 17.52 24.15
N THR A 920 1.46 18.58 24.17
CA THR A 920 2.89 18.57 24.50
C THR A 920 3.20 19.33 25.78
N GLY A 921 2.22 19.99 26.39
CA GLY A 921 2.41 20.81 27.57
C GLY A 921 1.13 21.49 28.03
N PHE A 922 1.17 22.06 29.23
CA PHE A 922 0.03 22.68 29.89
C PHE A 922 0.39 24.06 30.46
N HIS A 923 -0.62 24.92 30.55
CA HIS A 923 -0.54 26.22 31.21
C HIS A 923 -1.90 26.54 31.84
N GLY A 924 -2.02 27.60 32.64
CA GLY A 924 -3.29 27.93 33.28
C GLY A 924 -3.14 28.89 34.45
N SER A 925 -4.08 28.81 35.39
CA SER A 925 -3.97 29.52 36.67
C SER A 925 -4.44 28.65 37.82
N SER A 926 -3.75 28.79 38.95
CA SER A 926 -4.01 28.02 40.16
C SER A 926 -3.59 28.81 41.40
N SER A 927 -4.31 28.64 42.51
CA SER A 927 -3.93 29.14 43.84
C SER A 927 -3.89 27.97 44.82
N ASP A 928 -4.77 27.97 45.82
CA ASP A 928 -5.17 26.79 46.60
C ASP A 928 -5.95 25.76 45.75
N VAL A 929 -6.50 26.17 44.60
CA VAL A 929 -7.26 25.32 43.67
C VAL A 929 -6.87 25.59 42.22
N LEU A 930 -7.23 24.68 41.30
CA LEU A 930 -7.05 24.89 39.86
C LEU A 930 -8.18 25.74 39.28
N HIS A 931 -7.88 26.95 38.80
CA HIS A 931 -8.87 27.88 38.27
C HIS A 931 -9.10 27.74 36.77
N SER A 932 -8.03 27.54 36.00
CA SER A 932 -8.10 27.31 34.56
C SER A 932 -6.97 26.43 34.06
N ILE A 933 -7.20 25.81 32.90
CA ILE A 933 -6.23 24.94 32.22
C ILE A 933 -6.24 25.22 30.72
N GLY A 934 -5.06 25.33 30.13
CA GLY A 934 -4.79 25.46 28.71
C GLY A 934 -3.73 24.46 28.28
N THR A 935 -3.54 24.30 26.96
CA THR A 935 -2.65 23.28 26.40
C THR A 935 -1.74 23.84 25.32
N TYR A 936 -0.57 23.23 25.18
CA TYR A 936 0.28 23.33 24.00
C TYR A 936 0.02 22.14 23.11
N ILE A 937 -0.36 22.39 21.86
CA ILE A 937 -0.69 21.36 20.88
C ILE A 937 0.33 21.37 19.76
N SER A 938 0.88 20.19 19.48
CA SER A 938 1.69 19.90 18.31
C SER A 938 0.77 19.32 17.24
N VAL A 939 0.51 20.10 16.19
CA VAL A 939 -0.30 19.67 15.05
C VAL A 939 0.60 19.01 14.01
N SER A 940 0.19 17.85 13.50
CA SER A 940 0.90 17.18 12.42
C SER A 940 0.71 17.95 11.11
N PRO A 941 1.79 18.24 10.34
CA PRO A 941 1.68 18.99 9.08
C PRO A 941 1.04 18.16 7.94
N ARG A 942 0.78 16.87 8.15
CA ARG A 942 0.10 15.99 7.19
C ARG A 942 -1.35 15.81 7.61
N THR A 943 -2.27 16.40 6.85
CA THR A 943 -3.72 16.22 7.02
C THR A 943 -4.19 15.06 6.15
N MET A 944 -4.95 14.10 6.69
CA MET A 944 -5.57 12.98 5.95
C MET A 944 -6.47 13.46 4.81
N LEU A 945 -7.14 14.60 5.01
CA LEU A 945 -8.09 15.16 4.07
C LEU A 945 -7.98 16.69 4.09
N HIS A 946 -7.34 17.27 3.08
CA HIS A 946 -7.17 18.71 3.01
C HIS A 946 -8.36 19.38 2.31
N GLY A 947 -8.96 20.37 2.96
CA GLY A 947 -10.13 21.08 2.45
C GLY A 947 -10.28 22.44 3.11
N LYS A 948 -11.29 23.20 2.69
CA LYS A 948 -11.61 24.51 3.26
C LYS A 948 -13.10 24.65 3.49
N TRP A 949 -13.45 25.32 4.58
CA TRP A 949 -14.80 25.77 4.84
C TRP A 949 -15.16 26.97 3.97
N ILE A 950 -16.31 26.88 3.31
CA ILE A 950 -16.88 27.93 2.48
C ILE A 950 -18.27 28.21 3.02
N LYS A 951 -18.51 29.44 3.49
CA LYS A 951 -19.86 29.91 3.79
C LYS A 951 -20.54 30.28 2.48
N VAL A 952 -21.64 29.60 2.16
CA VAL A 952 -22.35 29.79 0.89
C VAL A 952 -23.34 30.93 1.04
N GLU A 953 -23.23 31.94 0.17
CA GLU A 953 -24.19 33.05 0.11
C GLU A 953 -25.57 32.56 -0.35
N GLN A 954 -26.63 33.15 0.21
CA GLN A 954 -28.01 32.74 -0.03
C GLN A 954 -28.86 33.91 -0.50
N LYS A 955 -29.70 33.69 -1.52
CA LYS A 955 -30.67 34.66 -2.05
C LYS A 955 -32.03 33.98 -2.26
N GLY A 956 -33.08 34.78 -2.46
CA GLY A 956 -34.42 34.29 -2.80
C GLY A 956 -35.26 33.89 -1.58
N ARG A 957 -36.25 33.02 -1.80
CA ARG A 957 -37.21 32.57 -0.76
C ARG A 957 -36.59 31.50 0.12
N THR A 958 -35.78 31.93 1.09
CA THR A 958 -35.09 31.07 2.06
C THR A 958 -36.07 30.23 2.90
N PRO A 959 -35.70 29.01 3.33
CA PRO A 959 -36.43 28.25 4.35
C PRO A 959 -36.31 28.90 5.74
N GLY A 960 -35.42 29.88 5.91
CA GLY A 960 -35.16 30.54 7.19
C GLY A 960 -34.42 29.65 8.19
N PRO A 961 -34.26 30.10 9.44
CA PRO A 961 -33.53 29.36 10.47
C PRO A 961 -34.27 28.10 10.88
N ARG A 962 -33.58 26.95 10.85
CA ARG A 962 -34.16 25.65 11.22
C ARG A 962 -33.11 24.63 11.64
N CYS A 963 -33.55 23.64 12.43
CA CYS A 963 -32.78 22.44 12.77
C CYS A 963 -33.68 21.19 12.65
N SER A 964 -33.13 19.99 12.81
CA SER A 964 -33.92 18.73 12.76
C SER A 964 -34.67 18.51 11.44
N HIS A 965 -34.25 19.19 10.37
CA HIS A 965 -34.65 18.93 8.99
C HIS A 965 -33.62 18.03 8.34
N ASP A 966 -33.75 17.78 7.04
CA ASP A 966 -32.69 17.13 6.28
C ASP A 966 -32.50 17.74 4.89
N ILE A 967 -31.31 17.49 4.32
CA ILE A 967 -30.93 17.97 2.99
C ILE A 967 -30.39 16.83 2.11
N ALA A 968 -30.58 16.95 0.80
CA ALA A 968 -30.00 16.03 -0.17
C ALA A 968 -29.67 16.73 -1.49
N MET A 969 -28.67 16.21 -2.20
CA MET A 969 -28.19 16.77 -3.46
C MET A 969 -28.76 16.04 -4.66
N VAL A 970 -29.30 16.77 -5.64
CA VAL A 970 -29.62 16.26 -6.98
C VAL A 970 -29.04 17.21 -8.02
N GLY A 971 -28.02 16.72 -8.75
CA GLY A 971 -27.24 17.57 -9.66
C GLY A 971 -26.63 18.76 -8.92
N ASN A 972 -26.92 19.98 -9.38
CA ASN A 972 -26.43 21.22 -8.76
C ASN A 972 -27.48 21.92 -7.86
N LYS A 973 -28.47 21.17 -7.37
CA LYS A 973 -29.51 21.68 -6.49
C LYS A 973 -29.49 20.93 -5.17
N MET A 974 -29.44 21.68 -4.06
CA MET A 974 -29.60 21.14 -2.71
C MET A 974 -31.08 21.26 -2.33
N PHE A 975 -31.72 20.15 -1.96
CA PHE A 975 -33.10 20.13 -1.50
C PHE A 975 -33.15 20.11 0.02
N ALA A 976 -34.13 20.76 0.64
CA ALA A 976 -34.33 20.81 2.09
C ALA A 976 -35.80 20.60 2.45
N PHE A 977 -36.06 19.76 3.46
CA PHE A 977 -37.43 19.41 3.87
C PHE A 977 -37.60 19.28 5.39
N GLY A 978 -38.72 19.80 5.90
CA GLY A 978 -39.11 19.73 7.31
C GLY A 978 -38.30 20.66 8.23
N GLY A 979 -38.28 20.31 9.51
CA GLY A 979 -37.50 20.97 10.55
C GLY A 979 -38.33 21.72 11.59
N GLU A 980 -37.61 22.26 12.56
CA GLU A 980 -38.17 23.05 13.66
C GLU A 980 -37.43 24.38 13.83
N LEU A 981 -38.17 25.42 14.18
CA LEU A 981 -37.64 26.72 14.62
C LEU A 981 -37.88 26.91 16.12
N LYS A 982 -39.08 26.61 16.59
CA LYS A 982 -39.40 26.52 18.02
C LYS A 982 -39.24 25.07 18.47
N PRO A 983 -38.66 24.80 19.65
CA PRO A 983 -38.44 23.43 20.11
C PRO A 983 -39.72 22.59 20.06
N ASN A 984 -39.64 21.41 19.43
CA ASN A 984 -40.72 20.46 19.21
C ASN A 984 -41.89 20.93 18.32
N PHE A 985 -41.80 22.09 17.67
CA PHE A 985 -42.80 22.58 16.72
C PHE A 985 -42.24 22.62 15.31
N HIS A 986 -42.86 21.81 14.42
CA HIS A 986 -42.55 21.79 13.00
C HIS A 986 -42.85 23.15 12.35
N ILE A 987 -42.21 23.42 11.21
CA ILE A 987 -42.38 24.70 10.49
C ILE A 987 -43.44 24.57 9.39
N ASP A 988 -43.17 23.77 8.37
CA ASP A 988 -43.94 23.70 7.14
C ASP A 988 -43.81 22.32 6.48
N ARG A 989 -44.48 22.15 5.33
CA ARG A 989 -44.42 20.95 4.48
C ARG A 989 -43.79 21.24 3.10
N HIS A 990 -43.11 22.37 2.95
CA HIS A 990 -42.54 22.75 1.68
C HIS A 990 -41.24 21.98 1.42
N LEU A 991 -41.06 21.54 0.18
CA LEU A 991 -39.76 21.12 -0.31
C LEU A 991 -39.05 22.34 -0.89
N TYR A 992 -38.03 22.81 -0.20
CA TYR A 992 -37.19 23.88 -0.70
C TYR A 992 -36.09 23.29 -1.57
N PHE A 993 -35.64 24.04 -2.58
CA PHE A 993 -34.38 23.75 -3.25
C PHE A 993 -33.56 25.01 -3.44
N PHE A 994 -32.26 24.86 -3.25
CA PHE A 994 -31.25 25.86 -3.45
C PHE A 994 -30.47 25.55 -4.73
N ASP A 995 -30.53 26.45 -5.69
CA ASP A 995 -29.73 26.36 -6.90
C ASP A 995 -28.32 26.90 -6.61
N LEU A 996 -27.34 26.00 -6.53
CA LEU A 996 -25.95 26.35 -6.17
C LEU A 996 -25.28 27.23 -7.23
N LYS A 997 -25.72 27.19 -8.49
CA LYS A 997 -25.14 28.03 -9.56
C LYS A 997 -25.57 29.48 -9.40
N ASN A 998 -26.83 29.69 -9.01
CA ASN A 998 -27.42 31.03 -8.93
C ASN A 998 -27.53 31.55 -7.49
N HIS A 999 -27.09 30.74 -6.51
CA HIS A 999 -27.17 31.01 -5.09
C HIS A 999 -28.59 31.38 -4.64
N ARG A 1000 -29.62 30.70 -5.18
CA ARG A 1000 -31.02 31.10 -5.02
C ARG A 1000 -31.92 29.96 -4.54
N TRP A 1001 -32.64 30.22 -3.46
CA TRP A 1001 -33.70 29.37 -2.94
C TRP A 1001 -35.01 29.52 -3.70
N SER A 1002 -35.73 28.41 -3.81
CA SER A 1002 -37.08 28.32 -4.39
C SER A 1002 -37.84 27.17 -3.73
N ILE A 1003 -39.17 27.16 -3.90
CA ILE A 1003 -40.04 26.08 -3.41
C ILE A 1003 -40.37 25.18 -4.60
N ALA A 1004 -40.24 23.86 -4.41
CA ALA A 1004 -40.59 22.87 -5.41
C ALA A 1004 -42.11 22.71 -5.52
N ASP A 1005 -42.59 22.31 -6.69
CA ASP A 1005 -44.02 22.19 -6.96
C ASP A 1005 -44.64 21.09 -6.07
N PRO A 1006 -45.75 21.38 -5.34
CA PRO A 1006 -46.38 20.45 -4.42
C PRO A 1006 -47.38 19.52 -5.15
N ASN A 1007 -46.94 18.85 -6.22
CA ASN A 1007 -47.79 17.96 -7.00
C ASN A 1007 -47.72 16.52 -6.46
N GLY A 1008 -48.75 15.71 -6.76
CA GLY A 1008 -48.81 14.30 -6.38
C GLY A 1008 -49.15 14.07 -4.90
N ASP A 1009 -48.63 12.99 -4.32
CA ASP A 1009 -48.92 12.59 -2.94
C ASP A 1009 -48.04 13.38 -1.94
N VAL A 1010 -48.32 14.68 -1.79
CA VAL A 1010 -47.57 15.56 -0.88
C VAL A 1010 -47.61 15.01 0.55
N PRO A 1011 -46.48 14.98 1.29
CA PRO A 1011 -46.47 14.59 2.70
C PRO A 1011 -47.53 15.35 3.50
N GLU A 1012 -48.39 14.60 4.18
CA GLU A 1012 -49.57 15.14 4.86
C GLU A 1012 -49.19 15.99 6.06
N LEU A 1013 -48.15 15.59 6.79
CA LEU A 1013 -47.73 16.22 8.03
C LEU A 1013 -46.49 17.10 7.82
N PRO A 1014 -46.51 18.38 8.24
CA PRO A 1014 -45.28 19.10 8.52
C PRO A 1014 -44.55 18.40 9.68
N CYS A 1015 -43.23 18.25 9.57
CA CYS A 1015 -42.50 17.37 10.48
C CYS A 1015 -41.09 17.87 10.84
N LEU A 1016 -40.57 17.36 11.95
CA LEU A 1016 -39.20 17.50 12.42
C LEU A 1016 -38.60 16.11 12.72
N GLY A 1017 -37.28 16.02 12.74
CA GLY A 1017 -36.55 14.76 12.90
C GLY A 1017 -36.74 13.82 11.70
N VAL A 1018 -37.01 14.38 10.52
CA VAL A 1018 -37.13 13.68 9.23
C VAL A 1018 -35.75 13.40 8.64
N ARG A 1019 -35.67 12.43 7.72
CA ARG A 1019 -34.46 12.19 6.93
C ARG A 1019 -34.76 12.06 5.44
N MET A 1020 -33.78 12.44 4.63
CA MET A 1020 -33.88 12.50 3.18
C MET A 1020 -32.57 12.12 2.51
N VAL A 1021 -32.65 11.27 1.48
CA VAL A 1021 -31.51 10.90 0.62
C VAL A 1021 -31.90 11.00 -0.84
N ALA A 1022 -30.91 11.05 -1.74
CA ALA A 1022 -31.13 11.09 -3.18
C ALA A 1022 -30.55 9.83 -3.84
N ILE A 1023 -31.28 9.25 -4.79
CA ILE A 1023 -30.75 8.26 -5.73
C ILE A 1023 -31.13 8.72 -7.14
N GLY A 1024 -30.12 9.01 -7.97
CA GLY A 1024 -30.32 9.62 -9.28
C GLY A 1024 -31.01 10.98 -9.18
N THR A 1025 -32.19 11.11 -9.81
CA THR A 1025 -33.00 12.34 -9.82
C THR A 1025 -34.20 12.28 -8.88
N THR A 1026 -34.24 11.30 -7.98
CA THR A 1026 -35.35 11.06 -7.07
C THR A 1026 -34.89 11.19 -5.62
N LEU A 1027 -35.60 12.02 -4.86
CA LEU A 1027 -35.44 12.14 -3.42
C LEU A 1027 -36.30 11.08 -2.73
N TYR A 1028 -35.81 10.53 -1.64
CA TYR A 1028 -36.53 9.59 -0.77
C TYR A 1028 -36.56 10.15 0.65
N VAL A 1029 -37.75 10.27 1.22
CA VAL A 1029 -38.01 10.94 2.50
C VAL A 1029 -38.74 9.98 3.43
N PHE A 1030 -38.21 9.77 4.63
CA PHE A 1030 -38.79 8.86 5.60
C PHE A 1030 -38.99 9.51 6.97
N GLY A 1031 -40.11 9.15 7.61
CA GLY A 1031 -40.36 9.41 9.02
C GLY A 1031 -40.40 10.89 9.38
N GLY A 1032 -39.93 11.20 10.58
CA GLY A 1032 -40.15 12.51 11.20
C GLY A 1032 -41.55 12.60 11.81
N ARG A 1033 -41.73 13.58 12.70
CA ARG A 1033 -42.97 13.75 13.47
C ARG A 1033 -43.42 15.20 13.59
N ASP A 1034 -44.70 15.39 13.86
CA ASP A 1034 -45.24 16.69 14.26
C ASP A 1034 -45.09 16.94 15.79
N GLY A 1035 -45.70 18.02 16.29
CA GLY A 1035 -45.70 18.36 17.72
C GLY A 1035 -46.58 17.44 18.58
N PHE A 1036 -47.51 16.71 17.96
CA PHE A 1036 -48.41 15.75 18.61
C PHE A 1036 -47.89 14.30 18.52
N ARG A 1037 -46.70 14.11 17.96
CA ARG A 1037 -46.07 12.79 17.72
C ARG A 1037 -46.83 11.93 16.70
N ASN A 1038 -47.49 12.54 15.72
CA ASN A 1038 -47.89 11.85 14.48
C ASN A 1038 -46.68 11.75 13.54
N TYR A 1039 -46.59 10.67 12.76
CA TYR A 1039 -45.41 10.36 11.95
C TYR A 1039 -45.74 10.31 10.45
N ASN A 1040 -44.80 10.75 9.61
CA ASN A 1040 -44.88 10.54 8.17
C ASN A 1040 -44.46 9.12 7.76
N GLY A 1041 -44.98 8.66 6.62
CA GLY A 1041 -44.57 7.42 5.96
C GLY A 1041 -43.27 7.55 5.14
N PHE A 1042 -43.15 6.70 4.12
CA PHE A 1042 -42.04 6.75 3.15
C PHE A 1042 -42.50 7.33 1.82
N TYR A 1043 -41.91 8.46 1.44
CA TYR A 1043 -42.25 9.21 0.23
C TYR A 1043 -41.06 9.28 -0.71
N SER A 1044 -41.34 9.52 -1.99
CA SER A 1044 -40.34 9.99 -2.94
C SER A 1044 -40.79 11.27 -3.63
N TYR A 1045 -39.83 12.09 -4.05
CA TYR A 1045 -40.05 13.22 -4.93
C TYR A 1045 -39.20 13.07 -6.19
N ASP A 1046 -39.83 12.98 -7.36
CA ASP A 1046 -39.15 12.98 -8.64
C ASP A 1046 -38.88 14.43 -9.05
N THR A 1047 -37.59 14.82 -9.09
CA THR A 1047 -37.21 16.21 -9.39
C THR A 1047 -37.41 16.60 -10.86
N VAL A 1048 -37.54 15.62 -11.76
CA VAL A 1048 -37.78 15.86 -13.19
C VAL A 1048 -39.27 16.01 -13.43
N LYS A 1049 -40.09 15.09 -12.89
CA LYS A 1049 -41.56 15.16 -12.97
C LYS A 1049 -42.18 16.18 -12.04
N ARG A 1050 -41.42 16.64 -11.04
CA ARG A 1050 -41.82 17.59 -10.00
C ARG A 1050 -43.08 17.15 -9.25
N SER A 1051 -43.08 15.88 -8.84
CA SER A 1051 -44.22 15.25 -8.18
C SER A 1051 -43.79 14.33 -7.05
N TRP A 1052 -44.50 14.44 -5.93
CA TRP A 1052 -44.43 13.50 -4.82
C TRP A 1052 -45.16 12.20 -5.13
N LYS A 1053 -44.72 11.13 -4.49
CA LYS A 1053 -45.37 9.83 -4.48
C LYS A 1053 -45.23 9.21 -3.10
N LEU A 1054 -46.33 8.72 -2.53
CA LEU A 1054 -46.32 7.91 -1.32
C LEU A 1054 -45.90 6.49 -1.71
N ILE A 1055 -44.72 6.07 -1.25
CA ILE A 1055 -44.19 4.73 -1.54
C ILE A 1055 -44.73 3.72 -0.52
N THR A 1056 -44.64 4.05 0.77
CA THR A 1056 -45.09 3.15 1.83
C THR A 1056 -45.83 3.92 2.91
N HIS A 1057 -47.08 3.56 3.13
CA HIS A 1057 -47.89 4.11 4.22
C HIS A 1057 -47.24 3.83 5.58
N VAL A 1058 -47.42 4.72 6.56
CA VAL A 1058 -46.74 4.71 7.87
C VAL A 1058 -46.79 3.36 8.61
N ASN A 1059 -47.84 2.56 8.41
CA ASN A 1059 -48.05 1.26 9.08
C ASN A 1059 -47.68 0.04 8.22
N LYS A 1060 -47.10 0.23 7.03
CA LYS A 1060 -46.80 -0.85 6.07
C LYS A 1060 -45.29 -1.10 5.84
N GLY A 1061 -44.42 -0.34 6.50
CA GLY A 1061 -42.97 -0.42 6.36
C GLY A 1061 -42.27 -0.53 7.73
N PRO A 1062 -41.01 -0.07 7.83
CA PRO A 1062 -40.31 0.01 9.11
C PRO A 1062 -41.13 0.83 10.12
N ALA A 1063 -41.02 0.49 11.41
CA ALA A 1063 -41.76 1.16 12.47
C ALA A 1063 -41.64 2.71 12.37
N PRO A 1064 -42.73 3.47 12.54
CA PRO A 1064 -42.73 4.93 12.45
C PRO A 1064 -41.76 5.54 13.46
N ARG A 1065 -40.91 6.47 13.01
CA ARG A 1065 -39.81 7.00 13.82
C ARG A 1065 -39.33 8.39 13.40
N SER A 1066 -38.67 9.08 14.33
CA SER A 1066 -38.02 10.38 14.13
C SER A 1066 -36.58 10.34 14.65
N PHE A 1067 -35.72 11.26 14.20
CA PHE A 1067 -34.30 11.33 14.58
C PHE A 1067 -33.51 10.03 14.32
N HIS A 1068 -33.98 9.24 13.36
CA HIS A 1068 -33.27 8.11 12.78
C HIS A 1068 -32.19 8.62 11.84
N SER A 1069 -31.45 7.71 11.22
CA SER A 1069 -30.40 8.04 10.26
C SER A 1069 -30.70 7.37 8.94
N MET A 1070 -30.40 8.05 7.83
CA MET A 1070 -30.55 7.51 6.49
C MET A 1070 -29.26 7.65 5.69
N ALA A 1071 -29.04 6.69 4.81
CA ALA A 1071 -27.98 6.70 3.80
C ALA A 1071 -28.49 5.96 2.57
N ALA A 1072 -27.82 6.11 1.44
CA ALA A 1072 -28.18 5.40 0.22
C ALA A 1072 -26.94 4.90 -0.51
N ASP A 1073 -27.13 3.81 -1.24
CA ASP A 1073 -26.28 3.45 -2.37
C ASP A 1073 -27.08 3.61 -3.69
N ASP A 1074 -26.55 3.12 -4.80
CA ASP A 1074 -27.18 3.26 -6.11
C ASP A 1074 -28.55 2.55 -6.24
N LYS A 1075 -28.91 1.68 -5.30
CA LYS A 1075 -30.09 0.80 -5.39
C LYS A 1075 -30.95 0.78 -4.13
N ASN A 1076 -30.38 1.10 -2.97
CA ASN A 1076 -31.02 0.90 -1.68
C ASN A 1076 -31.02 2.19 -0.87
N VAL A 1077 -32.15 2.44 -0.21
CA VAL A 1077 -32.30 3.45 0.83
C VAL A 1077 -32.23 2.75 2.19
N TYR A 1078 -31.24 3.09 3.00
CA TYR A 1078 -31.03 2.50 4.33
C TYR A 1078 -31.60 3.40 5.42
N VAL A 1079 -32.26 2.78 6.41
CA VAL A 1079 -32.85 3.45 7.58
C VAL A 1079 -32.36 2.73 8.83
N PHE A 1080 -31.69 3.46 9.73
CA PHE A 1080 -31.17 2.93 10.98
C PHE A 1080 -31.64 3.73 12.19
N GLY A 1081 -31.95 3.00 13.26
CA GLY A 1081 -32.15 3.58 14.59
C GLY A 1081 -33.31 4.57 14.66
N GLY A 1082 -33.19 5.57 15.53
CA GLY A 1082 -34.17 6.62 15.79
C GLY A 1082 -35.09 6.35 16.97
N VAL A 1083 -36.01 7.28 17.20
CA VAL A 1083 -37.04 7.21 18.26
C VAL A 1083 -38.37 6.86 17.62
N SER A 1084 -38.90 5.68 17.94
CA SER A 1084 -40.23 5.23 17.57
C SER A 1084 -41.31 5.84 18.47
N VAL A 1085 -42.57 5.42 18.29
CA VAL A 1085 -43.69 5.81 19.16
C VAL A 1085 -43.42 5.51 20.65
N LYS A 1086 -42.73 4.40 20.94
CA LYS A 1086 -42.51 3.90 22.31
C LYS A 1086 -41.10 4.16 22.83
N GLU A 1087 -40.10 3.88 22.01
CA GLU A 1087 -38.71 3.79 22.44
C GLU A 1087 -37.72 4.06 21.30
N ARG A 1088 -36.43 4.18 21.67
CA ARG A 1088 -35.34 4.13 20.69
C ARG A 1088 -35.25 2.74 20.09
N VAL A 1089 -34.80 2.65 18.84
CA VAL A 1089 -34.56 1.38 18.16
C VAL A 1089 -33.13 1.29 17.62
N ASN A 1090 -32.64 0.09 17.33
CA ASN A 1090 -31.36 -0.20 16.66
C ASN A 1090 -31.55 -1.04 15.39
N THR A 1091 -32.77 -1.13 14.86
CA THR A 1091 -33.04 -1.89 13.65
C THR A 1091 -32.51 -1.18 12.41
N LEU A 1092 -32.00 -1.97 11.46
CA LEU A 1092 -31.53 -1.52 10.15
C LEU A 1092 -32.46 -2.08 9.07
N HIS A 1093 -33.01 -1.20 8.25
CA HIS A 1093 -33.85 -1.57 7.12
C HIS A 1093 -33.26 -1.03 5.81
N ALA A 1094 -33.47 -1.74 4.72
CA ALA A 1094 -33.22 -1.26 3.37
C ALA A 1094 -34.51 -1.28 2.55
N TYR A 1095 -34.73 -0.24 1.76
CA TYR A 1095 -35.71 -0.25 0.68
C TYR A 1095 -34.97 -0.33 -0.65
N ASN A 1096 -35.16 -1.44 -1.37
CA ASN A 1096 -34.61 -1.60 -2.71
C ASN A 1096 -35.54 -0.92 -3.72
N ILE A 1097 -35.01 0.04 -4.49
CA ILE A 1097 -35.82 0.84 -5.41
C ILE A 1097 -36.22 0.09 -6.69
N ILE A 1098 -35.48 -0.96 -7.05
CA ILE A 1098 -35.77 -1.81 -8.21
C ILE A 1098 -36.89 -2.79 -7.86
N ASP A 1099 -36.74 -3.49 -6.73
CA ASP A 1099 -37.69 -4.50 -6.26
C ASP A 1099 -38.91 -3.86 -5.56
N GLN A 1100 -38.82 -2.56 -5.25
CA GLN A 1100 -39.83 -1.77 -4.53
C GLN A 1100 -40.25 -2.42 -3.21
N LYS A 1101 -39.27 -2.94 -2.46
CA LYS A 1101 -39.52 -3.76 -1.27
C LYS A 1101 -38.60 -3.39 -0.12
N TRP A 1102 -39.15 -3.43 1.09
CA TRP A 1102 -38.41 -3.33 2.34
C TRP A 1102 -37.78 -4.68 2.73
N ILE A 1103 -36.56 -4.61 3.22
CA ILE A 1103 -35.78 -5.70 3.80
C ILE A 1103 -35.35 -5.24 5.19
N GLU A 1104 -35.66 -6.02 6.21
CA GLU A 1104 -35.09 -5.84 7.55
C GLU A 1104 -33.82 -6.69 7.65
N PHE A 1105 -32.72 -6.07 8.06
CA PHE A 1105 -31.45 -6.76 8.30
C PHE A 1105 -31.38 -7.27 9.75
N PRO A 1106 -30.47 -8.22 10.06
CA PRO A 1106 -30.30 -8.73 11.41
C PRO A 1106 -30.11 -7.62 12.44
N ASN A 1107 -30.73 -7.76 13.60
CA ASN A 1107 -30.59 -6.82 14.70
C ASN A 1107 -29.19 -6.95 15.33
N PRO A 1108 -28.46 -5.85 15.59
CA PRO A 1108 -27.16 -5.91 16.25
C PRO A 1108 -27.23 -6.31 17.73
N GLY A 1109 -28.40 -6.27 18.36
CA GLY A 1109 -28.59 -6.56 19.78
C GLY A 1109 -27.84 -5.58 20.69
N GLU A 1110 -27.38 -6.07 21.84
CA GLU A 1110 -26.66 -5.26 22.84
C GLU A 1110 -25.30 -4.72 22.34
N SER A 1111 -24.73 -5.28 21.26
CA SER A 1111 -23.46 -4.77 20.73
C SER A 1111 -23.63 -3.36 20.18
N CYS A 1112 -24.77 -3.05 19.54
CA CYS A 1112 -25.12 -1.71 19.09
C CYS A 1112 -26.50 -1.34 19.65
N LYS A 1113 -26.50 -0.72 20.83
CA LYS A 1113 -27.72 -0.30 21.53
C LYS A 1113 -28.59 0.67 20.71
N ALA A 1114 -29.89 0.62 20.99
CA ALA A 1114 -30.92 1.49 20.42
C ALA A 1114 -30.59 2.98 20.59
N ARG A 1115 -30.53 3.73 19.48
CA ARG A 1115 -30.00 5.09 19.47
C ARG A 1115 -30.69 6.02 18.49
N GLY A 1116 -30.72 7.31 18.82
CA GLY A 1116 -31.10 8.39 17.90
C GLY A 1116 -29.91 9.28 17.59
N GLY A 1117 -30.03 10.12 16.55
CA GLY A 1117 -29.02 11.15 16.24
C GLY A 1117 -27.64 10.60 15.88
N ALA A 1118 -27.56 9.35 15.43
CA ALA A 1118 -26.31 8.73 14.98
C ALA A 1118 -25.97 9.17 13.54
N GLY A 1119 -24.70 9.07 13.17
CA GLY A 1119 -24.29 9.12 11.78
C GLY A 1119 -24.56 7.78 11.08
N LEU A 1120 -25.07 7.82 9.84
CA LEU A 1120 -25.17 6.63 8.99
C LEU A 1120 -24.48 6.93 7.65
N ALA A 1121 -23.56 6.07 7.26
CA ALA A 1121 -22.75 6.26 6.05
C ALA A 1121 -22.65 4.95 5.26
N VAL A 1122 -22.71 5.02 3.93
CA VAL A 1122 -22.33 3.89 3.06
C VAL A 1122 -20.93 4.15 2.55
N VAL A 1123 -19.97 3.31 2.93
CA VAL A 1123 -18.57 3.42 2.52
C VAL A 1123 -18.12 2.08 1.97
N LYS A 1124 -17.70 2.06 0.69
CA LYS A 1124 -17.25 0.85 -0.01
C LYS A 1124 -18.20 -0.35 0.13
N GLY A 1125 -19.51 -0.10 0.02
CA GLY A 1125 -20.55 -1.14 0.09
C GLY A 1125 -20.90 -1.64 1.50
N LYS A 1126 -20.27 -1.08 2.55
CA LYS A 1126 -20.62 -1.37 3.95
C LYS A 1126 -21.33 -0.19 4.59
N ILE A 1127 -22.17 -0.47 5.58
CA ILE A 1127 -23.00 0.52 6.27
C ILE A 1127 -22.37 0.80 7.62
N TRP A 1128 -22.03 2.05 7.87
CA TRP A 1128 -21.35 2.51 9.08
C TRP A 1128 -22.31 3.28 9.96
N VAL A 1129 -22.49 2.83 11.20
CA VAL A 1129 -23.17 3.55 12.27
C VAL A 1129 -22.11 4.23 13.12
N VAL A 1130 -22.12 5.54 13.15
CA VAL A 1130 -21.14 6.35 13.88
C VAL A 1130 -21.85 7.03 15.04
N TYR A 1131 -21.48 6.68 16.27
CA TYR A 1131 -21.84 7.41 17.48
C TYR A 1131 -23.38 7.48 17.69
N GLY A 1132 -23.89 8.54 18.30
CA GLY A 1132 -25.32 8.78 18.53
C GLY A 1132 -25.66 8.97 20.00
N PHE A 1133 -26.94 8.74 20.33
CA PHE A 1133 -27.48 8.97 21.66
C PHE A 1133 -28.34 7.79 22.15
N ILE A 1134 -27.95 7.18 23.27
CA ILE A 1134 -28.63 6.01 23.89
C ILE A 1134 -29.33 6.35 25.22
N GLY A 1135 -29.40 7.62 25.59
CA GLY A 1135 -29.65 8.08 26.97
C GLY A 1135 -28.52 8.97 27.47
N GLU A 1136 -27.35 8.76 26.89
CA GLU A 1136 -26.15 9.60 26.90
C GLU A 1136 -25.53 9.57 25.50
N GLU A 1137 -24.65 10.52 25.22
CA GLU A 1137 -23.82 10.56 24.02
C GLU A 1137 -22.86 9.37 24.00
N VAL A 1138 -22.73 8.72 22.84
CA VAL A 1138 -21.81 7.59 22.65
C VAL A 1138 -20.78 7.85 21.56
N GLU A 1139 -19.67 7.11 21.61
CA GLU A 1139 -18.53 7.21 20.68
C GLU A 1139 -18.12 5.85 20.08
N ASP A 1140 -19.05 4.89 20.05
CA ASP A 1140 -18.85 3.61 19.39
C ASP A 1140 -19.10 3.72 17.88
N VAL A 1141 -18.37 2.91 17.11
CA VAL A 1141 -18.50 2.80 15.66
C VAL A 1141 -18.84 1.36 15.32
N HIS A 1142 -19.85 1.17 14.47
CA HIS A 1142 -20.26 -0.15 14.00
C HIS A 1142 -20.30 -0.18 12.49
N CYS A 1143 -20.00 -1.34 11.94
CA CYS A 1143 -20.04 -1.60 10.51
C CYS A 1143 -20.92 -2.82 10.27
N PHE A 1144 -21.92 -2.68 9.40
CA PHE A 1144 -22.73 -3.77 8.88
C PHE A 1144 -22.32 -4.06 7.45
N ASP A 1145 -22.02 -5.32 7.16
CA ASP A 1145 -21.80 -5.81 5.81
C ASP A 1145 -23.10 -6.40 5.26
N PRO A 1146 -23.74 -5.80 4.24
CA PRO A 1146 -24.96 -6.33 3.63
C PRO A 1146 -24.76 -7.65 2.88
N VAL A 1147 -23.54 -7.95 2.42
CA VAL A 1147 -23.21 -9.19 1.71
C VAL A 1147 -23.07 -10.36 2.69
N GLU A 1148 -22.34 -10.15 3.79
CA GLU A 1148 -22.21 -11.16 4.85
C GLU A 1148 -23.39 -11.16 5.81
N SER A 1149 -24.24 -10.14 5.75
CA SER A 1149 -25.34 -9.88 6.68
C SER A 1149 -24.87 -9.85 8.15
N LYS A 1150 -23.72 -9.23 8.40
CA LYS A 1150 -23.01 -9.29 9.69
C LYS A 1150 -22.66 -7.91 10.25
N TRP A 1151 -22.90 -7.74 11.55
CA TRP A 1151 -22.47 -6.57 12.33
C TRP A 1151 -21.08 -6.78 12.94
N THR A 1152 -20.28 -5.71 12.94
CA THR A 1152 -18.96 -5.65 13.56
C THR A 1152 -18.81 -4.33 14.31
N LYS A 1153 -18.50 -4.40 15.62
CA LYS A 1153 -18.04 -3.22 16.36
C LYS A 1153 -16.61 -2.92 15.94
N VAL A 1154 -16.34 -1.66 15.61
CA VAL A 1154 -15.05 -1.20 15.07
C VAL A 1154 -14.36 -0.32 16.10
N GLU A 1155 -13.17 -0.71 16.53
CA GLU A 1155 -12.34 0.09 17.41
C GLU A 1155 -11.52 1.10 16.60
N THR A 1156 -11.67 2.39 16.92
CA THR A 1156 -11.01 3.50 16.20
C THR A 1156 -10.06 4.25 17.12
N ARG A 1157 -8.96 4.77 16.59
CA ARG A 1157 -7.92 5.49 17.34
C ARG A 1157 -7.55 6.82 16.66
N GLY A 1158 -6.49 7.50 17.10
CA GLY A 1158 -6.08 8.81 16.59
C GLY A 1158 -6.68 9.96 17.38
N GLU A 1159 -6.97 11.09 16.72
CA GLU A 1159 -7.62 12.26 17.32
C GLU A 1159 -9.13 12.05 17.45
N LYS A 1160 -9.50 10.93 18.08
CA LYS A 1160 -10.88 10.44 18.15
C LYS A 1160 -11.79 11.49 18.83
N PRO A 1161 -12.88 11.94 18.18
CA PRO A 1161 -13.78 12.92 18.78
C PRO A 1161 -14.46 12.36 20.03
N TRP A 1162 -14.73 13.21 21.02
CA TRP A 1162 -15.61 12.89 22.15
C TRP A 1162 -17.00 12.45 21.68
N ALA A 1163 -17.59 11.54 22.46
CA ALA A 1163 -18.97 11.09 22.33
C ALA A 1163 -19.91 12.24 22.00
N ARG A 1164 -20.73 12.02 20.97
CA ARG A 1164 -21.61 13.05 20.43
C ARG A 1164 -22.76 12.48 19.63
N SER A 1165 -23.78 13.30 19.44
CA SER A 1165 -24.93 13.01 18.58
C SER A 1165 -25.28 14.21 17.70
N VAL A 1166 -26.21 14.02 16.78
CA VAL A 1166 -26.84 15.08 15.96
C VAL A 1166 -25.84 16.02 15.24
N PHE A 1167 -24.71 15.47 14.83
CA PHE A 1167 -23.66 16.14 14.06
C PHE A 1167 -23.93 16.07 12.55
N ALA A 1168 -23.22 16.90 11.80
CA ALA A 1168 -23.18 16.84 10.35
C ALA A 1168 -22.30 15.65 9.89
N LEU A 1169 -22.68 14.95 8.83
CA LEU A 1169 -21.92 13.83 8.27
C LEU A 1169 -21.87 13.87 6.73
N ALA A 1170 -20.71 13.55 6.17
CA ALA A 1170 -20.55 13.27 4.73
C ALA A 1170 -19.51 12.18 4.48
N VAL A 1171 -19.56 11.60 3.28
CA VAL A 1171 -18.64 10.54 2.83
C VAL A 1171 -17.85 11.03 1.63
N VAL A 1172 -16.53 11.00 1.71
CA VAL A 1172 -15.64 11.30 0.57
C VAL A 1172 -14.69 10.13 0.37
N GLY A 1173 -14.98 9.30 -0.64
CA GLY A 1173 -14.17 8.09 -0.90
C GLY A 1173 -14.25 7.10 0.26
N LYS A 1174 -13.11 6.89 0.94
CA LYS A 1174 -13.01 6.03 2.14
C LYS A 1174 -13.18 6.79 3.46
N TYR A 1175 -13.39 8.10 3.40
CA TYR A 1175 -13.40 8.97 4.56
C TYR A 1175 -14.83 9.29 4.99
N ILE A 1176 -15.09 9.21 6.29
CA ILE A 1176 -16.31 9.74 6.91
C ILE A 1176 -15.94 11.05 7.60
N ILE A 1177 -16.51 12.15 7.15
CA ILE A 1177 -16.34 13.48 7.75
C ILE A 1177 -17.50 13.73 8.69
N ILE A 1178 -17.22 14.14 9.92
CA ILE A 1178 -18.24 14.64 10.85
C ILE A 1178 -17.91 16.05 11.32
N SER A 1179 -18.92 16.87 11.60
CA SER A 1179 -18.71 18.21 12.14
C SER A 1179 -19.80 18.64 13.12
N GLY A 1180 -19.37 19.32 14.18
CA GLY A 1180 -20.22 19.78 15.27
C GLY A 1180 -20.84 18.64 16.07
N GLY A 1181 -22.10 18.83 16.49
CA GLY A 1181 -22.87 17.89 17.28
C GLY A 1181 -23.09 18.33 18.73
N GLU A 1182 -23.96 17.59 19.40
CA GLU A 1182 -24.22 17.68 20.85
C GLU A 1182 -23.30 16.69 21.57
N ILE A 1183 -22.51 17.18 22.52
CA ILE A 1183 -21.55 16.39 23.32
C ILE A 1183 -22.08 16.07 24.72
N GLU A 1184 -23.12 16.78 25.16
CA GLU A 1184 -23.91 16.46 26.35
C GLU A 1184 -25.34 16.96 26.20
N MET A 1185 -26.29 16.12 26.59
CA MET A 1185 -27.70 16.44 26.52
C MET A 1185 -28.11 17.59 27.46
N ASP A 1186 -29.09 18.36 27.01
CA ASP A 1186 -29.78 19.30 27.88
C ASP A 1186 -30.67 18.60 28.91
N PRO A 1187 -30.80 19.13 30.15
CA PRO A 1187 -31.67 18.53 31.17
C PRO A 1187 -33.16 18.63 30.82
N LYS A 1188 -33.53 19.63 30.00
CA LYS A 1188 -34.86 19.80 29.40
C LYS A 1188 -34.99 19.05 28.07
N ALA A 1189 -34.05 18.14 27.78
CA ALA A 1189 -33.95 17.37 26.54
C ALA A 1189 -34.01 18.30 25.32
N HIS A 1190 -34.82 17.97 24.31
CA HIS A 1190 -34.84 18.71 23.05
C HIS A 1190 -35.32 20.17 23.19
N LEU A 1191 -35.87 20.57 24.35
CA LEU A 1191 -36.31 21.94 24.63
C LEU A 1191 -35.13 22.90 24.85
N GLY A 1192 -34.01 22.41 25.33
CA GLY A 1192 -32.80 23.21 25.53
C GLY A 1192 -31.74 22.98 24.45
N PRO A 1193 -30.63 23.73 24.52
CA PRO A 1193 -29.55 23.65 23.55
C PRO A 1193 -28.63 22.44 23.71
N GLY A 1194 -28.40 21.99 24.95
CA GLY A 1194 -27.33 21.05 25.27
C GLY A 1194 -25.94 21.68 25.11
N SER A 1195 -24.90 20.91 25.40
CA SER A 1195 -23.52 21.32 25.11
C SER A 1195 -23.20 21.01 23.65
N LEU A 1196 -22.96 22.04 22.84
CA LEU A 1196 -22.71 21.91 21.39
C LEU A 1196 -21.26 22.26 21.04
N THR A 1197 -20.68 21.55 20.08
CA THR A 1197 -19.31 21.78 19.59
C THR A 1197 -19.26 22.25 18.14
N GLY A 1198 -18.14 22.86 17.74
CA GLY A 1198 -17.81 23.24 16.35
C GLY A 1198 -16.76 22.33 15.70
N GLY A 1199 -16.20 21.38 16.46
CA GLY A 1199 -15.10 20.53 15.99
C GLY A 1199 -15.47 19.67 14.79
N ALA A 1200 -14.59 19.66 13.79
CA ALA A 1200 -14.68 18.85 12.57
C ALA A 1200 -13.64 17.73 12.59
N PHE A 1201 -14.01 16.54 12.13
CA PHE A 1201 -13.17 15.34 12.19
C PHE A 1201 -13.36 14.48 10.95
N VAL A 1202 -12.31 13.74 10.59
CA VAL A 1202 -12.36 12.73 9.52
C VAL A 1202 -11.92 11.37 10.05
N LEU A 1203 -12.67 10.33 9.72
CA LEU A 1203 -12.32 8.93 9.95
C LEU A 1203 -11.91 8.30 8.62
N ASP A 1204 -10.69 7.77 8.56
CA ASP A 1204 -10.30 6.83 7.50
C ASP A 1204 -10.80 5.42 7.85
N THR A 1205 -11.78 4.94 7.07
CA THR A 1205 -12.40 3.61 7.30
C THR A 1205 -11.47 2.42 7.04
N GLU A 1206 -10.31 2.63 6.43
CA GLU A 1206 -9.31 1.57 6.21
C GLU A 1206 -8.29 1.49 7.34
N THR A 1207 -7.79 2.63 7.81
CA THR A 1207 -6.77 2.68 8.87
C THR A 1207 -7.37 2.75 10.27
N LEU A 1208 -8.66 3.09 10.37
CA LEU A 1208 -9.43 3.30 11.59
C LEU A 1208 -8.86 4.43 12.45
N LEU A 1209 -8.26 5.42 11.80
CA LEU A 1209 -7.69 6.61 12.41
C LEU A 1209 -8.63 7.81 12.22
N TRP A 1210 -8.85 8.51 13.32
CA TRP A 1210 -9.45 9.84 13.34
C TRP A 1210 -8.39 10.92 13.27
N GLU A 1211 -8.74 12.00 12.60
CA GLU A 1211 -7.98 13.24 12.56
C GLU A 1211 -8.93 14.43 12.69
N LYS A 1212 -8.53 15.46 13.44
CA LYS A 1212 -9.27 16.71 13.55
C LYS A 1212 -8.99 17.56 12.31
N LEU A 1213 -10.06 18.05 11.69
CA LEU A 1213 -10.01 19.01 10.59
C LEU A 1213 -10.06 20.43 11.13
N GLU A 1214 -9.72 21.40 10.28
CA GLU A 1214 -9.88 22.83 10.58
C GLU A 1214 -11.34 23.15 10.95
N GLU A 1215 -11.53 23.94 12.00
CA GLU A 1215 -12.83 24.47 12.38
C GLU A 1215 -13.18 25.69 11.53
N GLY A 1216 -14.39 25.74 10.97
CA GLY A 1216 -14.80 26.86 10.12
C GLY A 1216 -16.22 27.36 10.33
N HIS A 1217 -16.92 26.87 11.36
CA HIS A 1217 -18.26 27.33 11.71
C HIS A 1217 -18.44 27.40 13.23
N SER A 1218 -19.36 28.25 13.69
CA SER A 1218 -19.73 28.33 15.11
C SER A 1218 -20.26 26.98 15.63
N PRO A 1219 -20.07 26.68 16.93
CA PRO A 1219 -20.60 25.46 17.56
C PRO A 1219 -22.09 25.27 17.30
N ARG A 1220 -22.49 24.04 16.95
CA ARG A 1220 -23.89 23.71 16.65
C ARG A 1220 -24.14 22.20 16.61
N GLY A 1221 -25.39 21.80 16.81
CA GLY A 1221 -25.88 20.43 16.63
C GLY A 1221 -27.21 20.43 15.88
N TRP A 1222 -27.86 19.27 15.78
CA TRP A 1222 -29.16 19.13 15.11
C TRP A 1222 -29.12 19.56 13.63
N ILE A 1223 -27.97 19.33 13.00
CA ILE A 1223 -27.58 19.86 11.69
C ILE A 1223 -28.18 18.98 10.58
N ALA A 1224 -28.66 19.60 9.50
CA ALA A 1224 -28.94 18.88 8.26
C ALA A 1224 -27.68 18.87 7.39
N SER A 1225 -27.29 17.70 6.89
CA SER A 1225 -26.03 17.56 6.17
C SER A 1225 -26.08 16.50 5.11
N THR A 1226 -25.30 16.66 4.06
CA THR A 1226 -25.17 15.67 3.01
C THR A 1226 -23.80 15.71 2.36
N THR A 1227 -23.48 14.66 1.61
CA THR A 1227 -22.32 14.66 0.72
C THR A 1227 -22.67 15.45 -0.54
N ALA A 1228 -21.86 16.45 -0.87
CA ALA A 1228 -22.09 17.27 -2.06
C ALA A 1228 -20.86 17.34 -2.95
N SER A 1229 -21.08 17.56 -4.25
CA SER A 1229 -20.04 17.97 -5.20
C SER A 1229 -20.36 19.39 -5.66
N ILE A 1230 -19.55 20.36 -5.26
CA ILE A 1230 -19.72 21.78 -5.60
C ILE A 1230 -18.43 22.25 -6.26
N ASP A 1231 -18.54 22.83 -7.45
CA ASP A 1231 -17.40 23.31 -8.25
C ASP A 1231 -16.26 22.28 -8.40
N GLY A 1232 -16.64 21.02 -8.64
CA GLY A 1232 -15.71 19.91 -8.83
C GLY A 1232 -15.09 19.35 -7.53
N LYS A 1233 -15.37 19.95 -6.37
CA LYS A 1233 -14.91 19.47 -5.07
C LYS A 1233 -15.99 18.65 -4.40
N LYS A 1234 -15.63 17.46 -3.90
CA LYS A 1234 -16.51 16.66 -3.03
C LYS A 1234 -16.32 17.09 -1.58
N GLY A 1235 -17.35 16.98 -0.76
CA GLY A 1235 -17.24 17.45 0.61
C GLY A 1235 -18.51 17.35 1.45
N LEU A 1236 -18.40 17.92 2.65
CA LEU A 1236 -19.50 18.04 3.61
C LEU A 1236 -20.28 19.32 3.36
N LEU A 1237 -21.54 19.21 2.95
CA LEU A 1237 -22.48 20.33 2.89
C LEU A 1237 -23.38 20.28 4.11
N MET A 1238 -23.52 21.40 4.82
CA MET A 1238 -24.34 21.53 6.02
C MET A 1238 -25.23 22.76 5.94
N TYR A 1239 -26.42 22.65 6.51
CA TYR A 1239 -27.42 23.72 6.53
C TYR A 1239 -28.11 23.80 7.90
N GLY A 1240 -28.18 25.00 8.44
CA GLY A 1240 -28.87 25.32 9.68
C GLY A 1240 -28.24 24.68 10.92
N GLY A 1241 -29.10 24.21 11.84
CA GLY A 1241 -28.70 23.63 13.13
C GLY A 1241 -29.10 24.48 14.34
N LYS A 1242 -29.04 23.89 15.52
CA LYS A 1242 -29.30 24.54 16.81
C LYS A 1242 -28.02 25.21 17.32
N ALA A 1243 -28.13 26.43 17.83
CA ALA A 1243 -27.04 27.20 18.42
C ALA A 1243 -26.94 26.95 19.94
N PRO A 1244 -25.78 27.21 20.58
CA PRO A 1244 -25.63 27.13 22.04
C PRO A 1244 -26.60 28.04 22.81
N THR A 1245 -27.08 29.11 22.17
CA THR A 1245 -28.10 30.02 22.71
C THR A 1245 -29.53 29.48 22.56
N ASN A 1246 -29.69 28.24 22.11
CA ASN A 1246 -30.95 27.61 21.68
C ASN A 1246 -31.63 28.29 20.47
N GLY A 1247 -30.97 29.27 19.83
CA GLY A 1247 -31.37 29.80 18.53
C GLY A 1247 -31.20 28.77 17.41
N ARG A 1248 -31.74 29.07 16.22
CA ARG A 1248 -31.54 28.25 15.02
C ARG A 1248 -30.72 29.02 14.01
N TYR A 1249 -29.77 28.34 13.39
CA TYR A 1249 -29.00 28.86 12.28
C TYR A 1249 -29.75 28.70 10.95
N GLU A 1250 -29.40 29.55 9.99
CA GLU A 1250 -29.89 29.50 8.60
C GLU A 1250 -28.75 29.50 7.57
N ASP A 1251 -27.49 29.49 8.01
CA ASP A 1251 -26.35 29.51 7.11
C ASP A 1251 -26.07 28.13 6.49
N ILE A 1252 -25.52 28.16 5.27
CA ILE A 1252 -25.02 27.00 4.55
C ILE A 1252 -23.49 27.04 4.60
N TYR A 1253 -22.86 25.95 5.01
CA TYR A 1253 -21.41 25.77 4.88
C TYR A 1253 -21.08 24.55 4.03
N PHE A 1254 -20.01 24.66 3.29
CA PHE A 1254 -19.43 23.56 2.53
C PHE A 1254 -17.95 23.39 2.91
N TYR A 1255 -17.59 22.23 3.44
CA TYR A 1255 -16.19 21.83 3.54
C TYR A 1255 -15.78 21.11 2.26
N GLY A 1256 -15.19 21.86 1.33
CA GLY A 1256 -14.75 21.33 0.04
C GLY A 1256 -13.38 20.70 0.13
N VAL A 1257 -13.29 19.39 -0.10
CA VAL A 1257 -12.02 18.66 -0.17
C VAL A 1257 -11.30 19.05 -1.44
N ASN A 1258 -10.04 19.46 -1.32
CA ASN A 1258 -9.22 19.76 -2.48
C ASN A 1258 -8.95 18.46 -3.24
N SER A 1259 -8.96 18.51 -4.57
CA SER A 1259 -8.63 17.35 -5.40
C SER A 1259 -7.23 16.84 -5.02
N ALA A 1260 -7.19 15.61 -4.50
CA ALA A 1260 -5.95 14.88 -4.23
C ALA A 1260 -5.22 14.53 -5.52
#